data_AF-A0A9D7SWJ3-F1
#
_entry.id   AF-A0A9D7SWJ3-F1
#
_cell.length_a   1.000
_cell.length_b   1.000
_cell.length_c   1.000
_cell.angle_alpha   90.00
_cell.angle_beta   90.00
_cell.angle_gamma   90.00
#
_symmetry.space_group_name_H-M   'P 1'
#
loop_
_entity.id
_entity.type
_entity.pdbx_description
1 polymer ?
#
loop_
_entity_poly.entity_id
_entity_poly.type
_entity_poly.pdbx_seq_one_letter_code
_entity_poly.pdbx_strand_id
1 'polypeptide(L)'
;MPKLFLPAFKKYFRSKRFSIIHLLSVFIFFPLSLDAQVSVTATAGNLGPTNYSTIKDAFDAVNSGIHQGVITLNITGNTNESTSAVLNASGTGSASYSGMLIQPSGGSSRTITGAITPGNPLIDLNGPDNVTIDGLNTGGNSLVISNTTVSSTNGTCTIKFQSDATNNTMTRCSILGSATMPNSAAGGNIWFAAAAISTGNDDNTISFCNIGPAGTNLPSKCIFASGTSNTDPGTANSGIVITGNNIFDFFLPTNSSSGIDIFVGTVGTVISNNKFYQTASRTQTGTGFNHRPINIVNSGGNNYQIIGNTIGFANGAGTGTYSVVLPASTGGAAVRAIWLAVGTTTATSVQGNTIAGIAVSGEASGNSTSPSLSGIFVTSGLATIGDVTGNIIGSQTATGSINFTSNSASDAFVMGMCNFGASDWTTNNNIIGGITASNSNTGAANIYGFWGQTGSNKSWLCLNNTIGGIITNSIQSTTISNNSKVGGIRNLAASANISGNTIRNISASGGTGTISNASLTGICVTPAATTHLISKNTVFNLHNSNTTDASVITGIQFQGSTGANIVEGNFIYGLSSASTNSSTEINGIRINGGSTTYRNNMIAIGAGTSNACLISGINEPLGTDNFFHNTVFIGGSPNTGTANSYAFNSTITNNTRSYRDNIFVNTRTNNGATGKNYSVQVGGTTPNPAGLTIDNNVYYVTGSGTFFGSYNGSDLINLSGWQSAVGQDGASLESDPQCVGPNNAIPDLHIHLINPTPIEGSGVDVGVTYDFDGQVRTGFTPVDIGADAGNFTAFSATMVTNTNDNGGGSLRNVILSAVSGSTITFSPVLSGDTIKLTSGEIVINKDLIISGPGIMNLTISGNFTSRIFHLLTGHNLTIANMSLKNASALLNGGALFVEGNLILENMILQHNFENGTPKSMTLTGTSMMEIVGNVNIMY
;
A
#
# COMPACT_ATOMS: atom_id res chain seq x y z
N MET A 1 -27.96 -71.88 -42.84
CA MET A 1 -27.77 -71.43 -44.26
C MET A 1 -26.48 -70.61 -44.36
N PRO A 2 -25.90 -70.38 -45.56
CA PRO A 2 -24.45 -70.14 -45.69
C PRO A 2 -24.03 -68.94 -46.60
N LYS A 3 -22.69 -68.75 -46.73
CA LYS A 3 -21.90 -68.27 -47.90
C LYS A 3 -22.42 -67.10 -48.78
N LEU A 4 -21.51 -66.16 -49.13
CA LEU A 4 -20.89 -65.95 -50.46
C LEU A 4 -19.98 -64.68 -50.43
N PHE A 5 -18.93 -64.46 -51.23
CA PHE A 5 -17.87 -65.31 -51.81
C PHE A 5 -16.72 -64.39 -52.33
N LEU A 6 -15.48 -64.90 -52.50
CA LEU A 6 -14.36 -64.24 -53.25
C LEU A 6 -14.43 -64.64 -54.76
N PRO A 7 -13.54 -64.28 -55.74
CA PRO A 7 -12.10 -63.92 -55.71
C PRO A 7 -11.87 -62.47 -56.25
N ALA A 8 -10.88 -62.01 -57.05
CA ALA A 8 -9.77 -62.59 -57.82
C ALA A 8 -8.63 -61.56 -58.13
N PHE A 9 -7.56 -61.97 -58.84
CA PHE A 9 -6.37 -61.17 -59.16
C PHE A 9 -5.62 -61.74 -60.39
N LYS A 10 -5.15 -60.93 -61.38
CA LYS A 10 -3.84 -61.04 -62.12
C LYS A 10 -3.80 -60.47 -63.57
N LYS A 11 -2.75 -59.65 -63.81
CA LYS A 11 -1.78 -59.58 -64.94
C LYS A 11 -2.24 -59.65 -66.42
N TYR A 12 -1.73 -58.69 -67.20
CA TYR A 12 -0.78 -58.86 -68.33
C TYR A 12 -0.13 -57.48 -68.68
N PHE A 13 1.09 -57.30 -69.23
CA PHE A 13 2.17 -58.28 -69.47
C PHE A 13 3.63 -57.73 -69.39
N ARG A 14 4.21 -57.24 -70.51
CA ARG A 14 5.66 -57.15 -70.91
C ARG A 14 5.78 -56.41 -72.28
N SER A 15 6.93 -55.97 -72.83
CA SER A 15 8.29 -55.59 -72.34
C SER A 15 9.23 -55.19 -73.52
N LYS A 16 10.31 -54.40 -73.30
CA LYS A 16 11.70 -54.61 -73.80
C LYS A 16 12.68 -53.44 -73.46
N ARG A 17 13.99 -53.65 -73.73
CA ARG A 17 15.14 -52.73 -73.53
C ARG A 17 15.71 -52.29 -74.89
N PHE A 18 16.35 -51.12 -75.01
CA PHE A 18 17.79 -50.93 -75.35
C PHE A 18 18.22 -49.44 -75.50
N SER A 19 19.50 -49.22 -75.85
CA SER A 19 20.36 -48.05 -75.57
C SER A 19 20.18 -46.75 -76.39
N ILE A 20 20.53 -45.63 -75.73
CA ILE A 20 21.52 -44.58 -76.11
C ILE A 20 21.83 -44.40 -77.62
N ILE A 21 21.62 -43.19 -78.17
CA ILE A 21 22.64 -42.34 -78.87
C ILE A 21 22.01 -41.04 -79.47
N HIS A 22 22.64 -39.90 -79.16
CA HIS A 22 22.60 -38.59 -79.85
C HIS A 22 21.26 -37.96 -80.31
N LEU A 23 20.87 -36.89 -79.63
CA LEU A 23 20.74 -35.58 -80.29
C LEU A 23 21.33 -34.50 -79.37
N LEU A 24 22.25 -33.66 -79.89
CA LEU A 24 22.97 -32.62 -79.15
C LEU A 24 22.51 -31.23 -79.61
N SER A 25 22.90 -30.15 -78.90
CA SER A 25 22.68 -28.73 -79.24
C SER A 25 21.21 -28.35 -79.54
N VAL A 26 20.49 -27.68 -78.63
CA VAL A 26 20.76 -26.31 -78.17
C VAL A 26 20.37 -26.18 -76.70
N PHE A 27 21.32 -25.83 -75.83
CA PHE A 27 21.06 -25.21 -74.53
C PHE A 27 21.49 -23.75 -74.62
N ILE A 28 20.54 -22.83 -74.47
CA ILE A 28 20.82 -21.40 -74.45
C ILE A 28 21.46 -21.07 -73.11
N PHE A 29 22.71 -20.61 -73.13
CA PHE A 29 23.35 -19.98 -71.98
C PHE A 29 22.69 -18.63 -71.70
N PHE A 30 21.56 -18.65 -70.98
CA PHE A 30 21.26 -17.54 -70.10
C PHE A 30 22.24 -17.61 -68.92
N PRO A 31 23.01 -16.55 -68.62
CA PRO A 31 23.70 -16.48 -67.35
C PRO A 31 22.63 -16.44 -66.25
N LEU A 32 22.62 -17.44 -65.38
CA LEU A 32 21.98 -17.32 -64.09
C LEU A 32 22.73 -16.24 -63.32
N SER A 33 22.11 -15.06 -63.14
CA SER A 33 22.58 -14.15 -62.12
C SER A 33 22.44 -14.85 -60.77
N LEU A 34 23.55 -15.04 -60.06
CA LEU A 34 23.46 -15.11 -58.61
C LEU A 34 23.11 -13.69 -58.18
N ASP A 35 21.82 -13.46 -57.91
CA ASP A 35 21.35 -12.17 -57.43
C ASP A 35 22.05 -11.87 -56.10
N ALA A 36 22.84 -10.79 -56.08
CA ALA A 36 23.62 -10.38 -54.94
C ALA A 36 22.72 -10.14 -53.73
N GLN A 37 23.04 -10.77 -52.59
CA GLN A 37 22.22 -10.69 -51.38
C GLN A 37 22.82 -9.70 -50.37
N VAL A 38 24.14 -9.51 -50.41
CA VAL A 38 24.87 -8.47 -49.66
C VAL A 38 25.76 -7.70 -50.64
N SER A 39 25.74 -6.37 -50.57
CA SER A 39 26.61 -5.49 -51.35
C SER A 39 27.46 -4.64 -50.42
N VAL A 40 28.78 -4.79 -50.50
CA VAL A 40 29.78 -4.19 -49.61
C VAL A 40 30.48 -3.02 -50.28
N THR A 41 30.47 -1.87 -49.61
CA THR A 41 31.26 -0.69 -49.97
C THR A 41 32.21 -0.34 -48.82
N ALA A 42 33.36 0.25 -49.15
CA ALA A 42 34.40 0.57 -48.17
C ALA A 42 35.16 1.84 -48.56
N THR A 43 35.86 2.44 -47.60
CA THR A 43 36.66 3.66 -47.82
C THR A 43 38.15 3.38 -48.06
N ALA A 44 38.62 2.17 -47.77
CA ALA A 44 39.95 1.68 -48.10
C ALA A 44 39.92 0.20 -48.53
N GLY A 45 41.06 -0.32 -49.02
CA GLY A 45 41.12 -1.63 -49.66
C GLY A 45 40.35 -1.64 -50.99
N ASN A 46 39.54 -2.66 -51.21
CA ASN A 46 38.55 -2.68 -52.29
C ASN A 46 37.35 -1.81 -51.89
N LEU A 47 37.12 -0.71 -52.61
CA LEU A 47 36.06 0.26 -52.30
C LEU A 47 34.63 -0.26 -52.61
N GLY A 48 34.51 -1.28 -53.47
CA GLY A 48 33.22 -1.81 -53.91
C GLY A 48 32.41 -0.87 -54.83
N PRO A 49 31.11 -1.14 -55.04
CA PRO A 49 30.32 -2.22 -54.44
C PRO A 49 30.81 -3.62 -54.88
N THR A 50 31.18 -4.45 -53.91
CA THR A 50 31.49 -5.88 -54.11
C THR A 50 30.35 -6.73 -53.57
N ASN A 51 29.95 -7.74 -54.34
CA ASN A 51 28.72 -8.48 -54.09
C ASN A 51 29.00 -9.88 -53.54
N TYR A 52 28.21 -10.28 -52.55
CA TYR A 52 28.34 -11.53 -51.80
C TYR A 52 26.99 -12.26 -51.69
N SER A 53 27.07 -13.59 -51.56
CA SER A 53 25.93 -14.49 -51.41
C SER A 53 25.36 -14.52 -49.99
N THR A 54 26.19 -14.32 -48.96
CA THR A 54 25.79 -14.40 -47.55
C THR A 54 26.46 -13.30 -46.72
N ILE A 55 25.98 -13.06 -45.49
CA ILE A 55 26.69 -12.12 -44.60
C ILE A 55 28.00 -12.72 -44.09
N LYS A 56 28.08 -14.05 -43.97
CA LYS A 56 29.35 -14.75 -43.70
C LYS A 56 30.39 -14.49 -44.79
N ASP A 57 30.05 -14.63 -46.08
CA ASP A 57 31.01 -14.41 -47.18
C ASP A 57 31.54 -12.96 -47.18
N ALA A 58 30.67 -11.99 -46.84
CA ALA A 58 31.05 -10.60 -46.69
C ALA A 58 31.97 -10.37 -45.47
N PHE A 59 31.69 -10.99 -44.32
CA PHE A 59 32.57 -10.91 -43.15
C PHE A 59 33.92 -11.62 -43.37
N ASP A 60 33.96 -12.76 -44.05
CA ASP A 60 35.22 -13.42 -44.43
C ASP A 60 36.10 -12.52 -45.31
N ALA A 61 35.49 -11.70 -46.18
CA ALA A 61 36.19 -10.68 -46.96
C ALA A 61 36.71 -9.49 -46.11
N VAL A 62 35.97 -9.06 -45.08
CA VAL A 62 36.46 -8.05 -44.11
C VAL A 62 37.60 -8.62 -43.26
N ASN A 63 37.44 -9.83 -42.75
CA ASN A 63 38.43 -10.54 -41.92
C ASN A 63 39.76 -10.78 -42.66
N SER A 64 39.70 -11.02 -43.98
CA SER A 64 40.87 -11.16 -44.86
C SER A 64 41.43 -9.83 -45.38
N GLY A 65 40.87 -8.69 -44.96
CA GLY A 65 41.37 -7.36 -45.29
C GLY A 65 41.04 -6.88 -46.70
N ILE A 66 40.08 -7.49 -47.40
CA ILE A 66 39.64 -7.07 -48.73
C ILE A 66 38.96 -5.70 -48.66
N HIS A 67 38.13 -5.48 -47.63
CA HIS A 67 37.44 -4.22 -47.36
C HIS A 67 38.00 -3.58 -46.08
N GLN A 68 38.30 -2.28 -46.12
CA GLN A 68 39.01 -1.57 -45.05
C GLN A 68 38.45 -0.15 -44.78
N GLY A 69 38.85 0.44 -43.65
CA GLY A 69 38.39 1.76 -43.22
C GLY A 69 36.95 1.73 -42.68
N VAL A 70 36.14 2.75 -42.96
CA VAL A 70 34.67 2.67 -42.77
C VAL A 70 34.07 1.77 -43.85
N ILE A 71 33.20 0.84 -43.45
CA ILE A 71 32.57 -0.17 -44.31
C ILE A 71 31.04 -0.05 -44.24
N THR A 72 30.33 -0.32 -45.34
CA THR A 72 28.86 -0.41 -45.37
C THR A 72 28.40 -1.65 -46.14
N LEU A 73 27.66 -2.53 -45.44
CA LEU A 73 26.98 -3.72 -45.94
C LEU A 73 25.50 -3.39 -46.20
N ASN A 74 25.13 -3.26 -47.46
CA ASN A 74 23.74 -3.14 -47.88
C ASN A 74 23.17 -4.54 -48.16
N ILE A 75 22.23 -4.99 -47.34
CA ILE A 75 21.49 -6.24 -47.54
C ILE A 75 20.49 -5.98 -48.68
N THR A 76 20.77 -6.57 -49.84
CA THR A 76 20.06 -6.38 -51.12
C THR A 76 19.09 -7.53 -51.43
N GLY A 77 19.30 -8.68 -50.80
CA GLY A 77 18.43 -9.87 -50.86
C GLY A 77 18.32 -10.56 -49.49
N ASN A 78 17.63 -11.70 -49.44
CA ASN A 78 17.50 -12.49 -48.21
C ASN A 78 18.63 -13.53 -48.15
N THR A 79 19.50 -13.48 -47.12
CA THR A 79 20.57 -14.47 -46.93
C THR A 79 20.12 -15.65 -46.09
N ASN A 80 20.70 -16.82 -46.35
CA ASN A 80 20.57 -18.01 -45.50
C ASN A 80 21.95 -18.58 -45.17
N GLU A 81 22.40 -18.35 -43.95
CA GLU A 81 23.69 -18.79 -43.43
C GLU A 81 23.65 -20.28 -43.04
N SER A 82 24.67 -21.05 -43.43
CA SER A 82 24.83 -22.48 -43.10
C SER A 82 25.76 -22.72 -41.91
N THR A 83 26.57 -21.72 -41.56
CA THR A 83 27.55 -21.68 -40.47
C THR A 83 27.58 -20.25 -39.92
N SER A 84 28.11 -20.04 -38.71
CA SER A 84 28.16 -18.71 -38.09
C SER A 84 28.88 -17.69 -38.96
N ALA A 85 28.28 -16.51 -39.14
CA ALA A 85 28.93 -15.35 -39.73
C ALA A 85 29.75 -14.65 -38.64
N VAL A 86 31.09 -14.78 -38.68
CA VAL A 86 32.00 -14.23 -37.67
C VAL A 86 32.67 -12.97 -38.17
N LEU A 87 32.51 -11.85 -37.45
CA LEU A 87 33.29 -10.63 -37.67
C LEU A 87 34.32 -10.49 -36.54
N ASN A 88 35.60 -10.42 -36.89
CA ASN A 88 36.69 -10.28 -35.92
C ASN A 88 37.02 -8.81 -35.65
N ALA A 89 37.61 -8.54 -34.49
CA ALA A 89 38.20 -7.26 -34.11
C ALA A 89 39.10 -6.65 -35.20
N SER A 90 39.04 -5.33 -35.36
CA SER A 90 39.98 -4.61 -36.21
C SER A 90 41.42 -4.77 -35.68
N GLY A 91 42.39 -4.95 -36.58
CA GLY A 91 43.76 -5.34 -36.22
C GLY A 91 43.97 -6.84 -35.97
N THR A 92 42.91 -7.67 -35.92
CA THR A 92 43.06 -9.13 -35.83
C THR A 92 43.31 -9.74 -37.21
N GLY A 93 44.48 -10.37 -37.39
CA GLY A 93 44.86 -11.00 -38.65
C GLY A 93 45.09 -9.99 -39.76
N SER A 94 44.13 -9.87 -40.67
CA SER A 94 44.12 -8.88 -41.76
C SER A 94 42.93 -7.92 -41.70
N ALA A 95 42.05 -8.03 -40.69
CA ALA A 95 40.93 -7.11 -40.51
C ALA A 95 41.45 -5.69 -40.21
N SER A 96 40.97 -4.69 -40.94
CA SER A 96 41.45 -3.30 -40.79
C SER A 96 40.34 -2.30 -41.12
N TYR A 97 39.40 -2.11 -40.19
CA TYR A 97 38.27 -1.18 -40.32
C TYR A 97 38.18 -0.23 -39.13
N SER A 98 37.50 0.89 -39.31
CA SER A 98 37.28 1.92 -38.28
C SER A 98 35.81 2.05 -37.84
N GLY A 99 34.94 1.25 -38.43
CA GLY A 99 33.51 1.15 -38.12
C GLY A 99 32.74 0.51 -39.28
N MET A 100 31.58 -0.06 -39.01
CA MET A 100 30.79 -0.77 -40.01
C MET A 100 29.29 -0.45 -39.86
N LEU A 101 28.61 -0.17 -40.97
CA LEU A 101 27.15 -0.11 -41.03
C LEU A 101 26.60 -1.34 -41.77
N ILE A 102 25.58 -1.98 -41.23
CA ILE A 102 24.88 -3.12 -41.82
C ILE A 102 23.38 -2.78 -41.85
N GLN A 103 22.78 -2.69 -43.04
CA GLN A 103 21.41 -2.19 -43.20
C GLN A 103 20.67 -2.84 -44.39
N PRO A 104 19.32 -2.93 -44.36
CA PRO A 104 18.53 -3.37 -45.50
C PRO A 104 18.44 -2.29 -46.59
N SER A 105 18.29 -2.72 -47.84
CA SER A 105 18.24 -1.84 -49.01
C SER A 105 17.29 -2.34 -50.09
N GLY A 106 16.94 -1.47 -51.04
CA GLY A 106 16.08 -1.80 -52.19
C GLY A 106 14.57 -1.70 -51.93
N GLY A 107 14.15 -1.07 -50.83
CA GLY A 107 12.74 -0.77 -50.56
C GLY A 107 11.89 -1.99 -50.19
N SER A 108 12.47 -2.98 -49.52
CA SER A 108 11.78 -4.23 -49.15
C SER A 108 12.33 -4.81 -47.85
N SER A 109 11.51 -5.59 -47.15
CA SER A 109 11.96 -6.36 -46.00
C SER A 109 13.04 -7.37 -46.40
N ARG A 110 14.10 -7.46 -45.60
CA ARG A 110 15.23 -8.39 -45.77
C ARG A 110 15.34 -9.33 -44.58
N THR A 111 15.78 -10.55 -44.84
CA THR A 111 16.03 -11.56 -43.79
C THR A 111 17.47 -12.05 -43.86
N ILE A 112 18.17 -12.04 -42.73
CA ILE A 112 19.37 -12.86 -42.48
C ILE A 112 18.89 -14.02 -41.62
N THR A 113 18.88 -15.24 -42.15
CA THR A 113 18.37 -16.42 -41.43
C THR A 113 19.39 -17.56 -41.42
N GLY A 114 19.25 -18.50 -40.50
CA GLY A 114 20.05 -19.73 -40.51
C GLY A 114 19.60 -20.76 -39.49
N ALA A 115 19.91 -22.03 -39.78
CA ALA A 115 19.74 -23.17 -38.88
C ALA A 115 21.13 -23.67 -38.45
N ILE A 116 21.85 -22.82 -37.71
CA ILE A 116 23.26 -23.07 -37.37
C ILE A 116 23.38 -24.22 -36.37
N THR A 117 24.45 -25.02 -36.51
CA THR A 117 24.82 -26.09 -35.58
C THR A 117 24.66 -25.66 -34.11
N PRO A 118 23.92 -26.41 -33.28
CA PRO A 118 23.72 -26.10 -31.86
C PRO A 118 25.01 -25.75 -31.11
N GLY A 119 24.91 -24.76 -30.24
CA GLY A 119 26.03 -24.21 -29.47
C GLY A 119 26.76 -23.03 -30.12
N ASN A 120 26.35 -22.61 -31.31
CA ASN A 120 26.98 -21.52 -32.06
C ASN A 120 25.96 -20.40 -32.37
N PRO A 121 26.42 -19.14 -32.55
CA PRO A 121 25.57 -18.02 -32.96
C PRO A 121 25.24 -18.04 -34.47
N LEU A 122 24.25 -17.25 -34.89
CA LEU A 122 24.07 -16.90 -36.31
C LEU A 122 25.06 -15.80 -36.73
N ILE A 123 25.18 -14.73 -35.94
CA ILE A 123 26.20 -13.69 -36.07
C ILE A 123 27.09 -13.68 -34.82
N ASP A 124 28.40 -13.84 -34.99
CA ASP A 124 29.39 -13.73 -33.91
C ASP A 124 30.20 -12.42 -34.09
N LEU A 125 30.02 -11.49 -33.16
CA LEU A 125 30.81 -10.27 -33.05
C LEU A 125 31.98 -10.59 -32.10
N ASN A 126 33.07 -11.07 -32.69
CA ASN A 126 34.29 -11.52 -32.02
C ASN A 126 35.30 -10.37 -31.86
N GLY A 127 35.02 -9.46 -30.92
CA GLY A 127 35.77 -8.24 -30.66
C GLY A 127 35.63 -7.05 -31.64
N PRO A 128 34.62 -6.94 -32.53
CA PRO A 128 34.52 -5.77 -33.37
C PRO A 128 34.02 -4.56 -32.59
N ASP A 129 34.52 -3.39 -32.97
CA ASP A 129 34.11 -2.11 -32.41
C ASP A 129 33.39 -1.25 -33.45
N ASN A 130 32.50 -0.36 -32.98
CA ASN A 130 31.81 0.62 -33.80
C ASN A 130 30.99 0.01 -34.96
N VAL A 131 30.43 -1.18 -34.76
CA VAL A 131 29.48 -1.83 -35.70
C VAL A 131 28.06 -1.39 -35.38
N THR A 132 27.38 -0.83 -36.37
CA THR A 132 25.94 -0.53 -36.34
C THR A 132 25.20 -1.49 -37.25
N ILE A 133 24.26 -2.25 -36.69
CA ILE A 133 23.27 -3.04 -37.42
C ILE A 133 21.92 -2.34 -37.28
N ASP A 134 21.44 -1.75 -38.37
CA ASP A 134 20.23 -0.91 -38.40
C ASP A 134 19.16 -1.53 -39.30
N GLY A 135 17.97 -1.75 -38.74
CA GLY A 135 16.82 -2.26 -39.48
C GLY A 135 16.19 -1.24 -40.44
N LEU A 136 16.57 0.04 -40.35
CA LEU A 136 16.21 1.14 -41.25
C LEU A 136 14.76 1.09 -41.76
N ASN A 137 13.78 1.04 -40.84
CA ASN A 137 12.35 0.87 -41.13
C ASN A 137 11.69 2.07 -41.86
N THR A 138 12.13 2.35 -43.08
CA THR A 138 11.71 3.48 -43.92
C THR A 138 11.72 3.08 -45.40
N GLY A 139 10.82 3.66 -46.20
CA GLY A 139 10.75 3.40 -47.65
C GLY A 139 10.48 1.94 -48.04
N GLY A 140 9.86 1.15 -47.15
CA GLY A 140 9.61 -0.28 -47.34
C GLY A 140 10.76 -1.21 -46.93
N ASN A 141 11.92 -0.67 -46.55
CA ASN A 141 13.00 -1.47 -45.96
C ASN A 141 12.66 -1.89 -44.53
N SER A 142 13.10 -3.08 -44.12
CA SER A 142 13.13 -3.57 -42.73
C SER A 142 14.10 -4.75 -42.64
N LEU A 143 14.73 -5.00 -41.49
CA LEU A 143 15.65 -6.14 -41.30
C LEU A 143 15.15 -7.13 -40.24
N VAL A 144 15.12 -8.41 -40.62
CA VAL A 144 14.92 -9.54 -39.71
C VAL A 144 16.21 -10.35 -39.63
N ILE A 145 16.66 -10.68 -38.42
CA ILE A 145 17.81 -11.55 -38.15
C ILE A 145 17.28 -12.73 -37.33
N SER A 146 17.37 -13.96 -37.84
CA SER A 146 16.58 -15.11 -37.34
C SER A 146 17.38 -16.41 -37.24
N ASN A 147 17.78 -16.82 -36.03
CA ASN A 147 18.33 -18.16 -35.82
C ASN A 147 17.20 -19.15 -35.49
N THR A 148 16.92 -20.04 -36.45
CA THR A 148 15.84 -21.03 -36.33
C THR A 148 16.19 -22.25 -35.49
N THR A 149 17.46 -22.44 -35.08
CA THR A 149 17.92 -23.64 -34.35
C THR A 149 17.30 -23.75 -32.95
N VAL A 150 16.36 -24.69 -32.81
CA VAL A 150 15.79 -25.08 -31.53
C VAL A 150 16.81 -25.92 -30.75
N SER A 151 17.46 -25.33 -29.74
CA SER A 151 18.38 -26.09 -28.88
C SER A 151 18.60 -25.48 -27.50
N SER A 152 18.82 -26.36 -26.52
CA SER A 152 19.30 -26.07 -25.18
C SER A 152 20.83 -26.19 -25.03
N THR A 153 21.58 -26.38 -26.13
CA THR A 153 23.04 -26.35 -26.12
C THR A 153 23.56 -24.94 -25.83
N ASN A 154 24.41 -24.79 -24.80
CA ASN A 154 25.05 -23.53 -24.45
C ASN A 154 25.77 -22.90 -25.65
N GLY A 155 25.56 -21.60 -25.86
CA GLY A 155 26.11 -20.82 -26.98
C GLY A 155 25.19 -20.71 -28.19
N THR A 156 24.10 -21.48 -28.27
CA THR A 156 23.07 -21.30 -29.30
C THR A 156 22.42 -19.91 -29.14
N CYS A 157 22.63 -19.01 -30.10
CA CYS A 157 22.02 -17.69 -30.09
C CYS A 157 21.90 -17.05 -31.48
N THR A 158 21.21 -15.91 -31.58
CA THR A 158 21.05 -15.20 -32.86
C THR A 158 22.23 -14.27 -33.09
N ILE A 159 22.57 -13.44 -32.09
CA ILE A 159 23.74 -12.57 -32.14
C ILE A 159 24.51 -12.68 -30.83
N LYS A 160 25.83 -12.79 -30.93
CA LYS A 160 26.76 -12.86 -29.80
C LYS A 160 27.76 -11.71 -29.87
N PHE A 161 28.06 -11.12 -28.71
CA PHE A 161 29.19 -10.24 -28.48
C PHE A 161 30.19 -10.98 -27.59
N GLN A 162 31.47 -10.99 -27.97
CA GLN A 162 32.57 -11.53 -27.15
C GLN A 162 33.87 -10.76 -27.42
N SER A 163 34.92 -11.06 -26.65
CA SER A 163 36.30 -10.65 -26.97
C SER A 163 36.49 -9.14 -27.12
N ASP A 164 35.94 -8.39 -26.15
CA ASP A 164 36.09 -6.94 -25.98
C ASP A 164 35.29 -6.09 -27.00
N ALA A 165 34.30 -6.68 -27.68
CA ALA A 165 33.47 -5.99 -28.67
C ALA A 165 32.73 -4.78 -28.06
N THR A 166 33.12 -3.56 -28.44
CA THR A 166 32.76 -2.32 -27.72
C THR A 166 32.07 -1.27 -28.62
N ASN A 167 31.17 -0.47 -28.03
CA ASN A 167 30.47 0.64 -28.70
C ASN A 167 29.70 0.21 -29.98
N ASN A 168 29.13 -0.99 -29.99
CA ASN A 168 28.32 -1.49 -31.11
C ASN A 168 26.83 -1.18 -30.88
N THR A 169 26.08 -0.96 -31.96
CA THR A 169 24.65 -0.64 -31.91
C THR A 169 23.82 -1.63 -32.73
N MET A 170 22.86 -2.29 -32.08
CA MET A 170 21.72 -2.92 -32.74
C MET A 170 20.56 -1.93 -32.67
N THR A 171 19.99 -1.53 -33.80
CA THR A 171 18.81 -0.65 -33.80
C THR A 171 17.75 -1.05 -34.81
N ARG A 172 16.47 -0.84 -34.47
CA ARG A 172 15.30 -0.98 -35.37
C ARG A 172 15.09 -2.37 -36.02
N CYS A 173 15.86 -3.39 -35.64
CA CYS A 173 15.79 -4.74 -36.20
C CYS A 173 14.70 -5.62 -35.56
N SER A 174 14.29 -6.67 -36.26
CA SER A 174 13.60 -7.82 -35.66
C SER A 174 14.60 -8.96 -35.41
N ILE A 175 14.91 -9.29 -34.16
CA ILE A 175 15.97 -10.24 -33.77
C ILE A 175 15.32 -11.47 -33.12
N LEU A 176 15.23 -12.56 -33.88
CA LEU A 176 14.39 -13.72 -33.59
C LEU A 176 15.21 -14.99 -33.34
N GLY A 177 14.85 -15.77 -32.33
CA GLY A 177 15.60 -16.95 -31.92
C GLY A 177 14.74 -18.09 -31.38
N SER A 178 15.35 -19.29 -31.32
CA SER A 178 14.75 -20.56 -30.86
C SER A 178 15.51 -21.19 -29.67
N ALA A 179 16.33 -20.42 -28.94
CA ALA A 179 17.21 -20.93 -27.89
C ALA A 179 16.43 -21.38 -26.65
N THR A 180 16.62 -22.63 -26.17
CA THR A 180 15.81 -23.24 -25.09
C THR A 180 16.60 -23.66 -23.84
N MET A 181 17.85 -23.21 -23.66
CA MET A 181 18.60 -23.43 -22.42
C MET A 181 18.04 -22.56 -21.29
N PRO A 182 18.05 -22.99 -20.02
CA PRO A 182 17.44 -22.22 -18.91
C PRO A 182 18.08 -20.84 -18.70
N ASN A 183 17.49 -20.03 -17.81
CA ASN A 183 18.17 -18.86 -17.23
C ASN A 183 19.58 -19.24 -16.73
N SER A 184 20.50 -18.26 -16.70
CA SER A 184 21.95 -18.38 -16.40
C SER A 184 22.79 -19.30 -17.31
N ALA A 185 22.19 -20.16 -18.14
CA ALA A 185 22.91 -20.95 -19.14
C ALA A 185 23.15 -20.13 -20.42
N ALA A 186 24.38 -20.18 -20.97
CA ALA A 186 24.80 -19.32 -22.10
C ALA A 186 23.94 -19.48 -23.38
N GLY A 187 23.48 -18.35 -23.94
CA GLY A 187 22.66 -18.30 -25.15
C GLY A 187 21.37 -17.48 -24.97
N GLY A 188 20.56 -17.36 -26.02
CA GLY A 188 19.38 -16.49 -26.08
C GLY A 188 19.12 -16.00 -27.51
N ASN A 189 18.42 -14.87 -27.72
CA ASN A 189 18.49 -14.21 -29.03
C ASN A 189 19.78 -13.38 -29.12
N ILE A 190 20.00 -12.50 -28.15
CA ILE A 190 21.21 -11.66 -28.03
C ILE A 190 22.00 -12.11 -26.80
N TRP A 191 23.31 -12.29 -26.94
CA TRP A 191 24.19 -12.71 -25.84
C TRP A 191 25.45 -11.84 -25.73
N PHE A 192 25.66 -11.19 -24.58
CA PHE A 192 26.95 -10.62 -24.19
C PHE A 192 27.73 -11.66 -23.38
N ALA A 193 28.88 -12.12 -23.89
CA ALA A 193 29.54 -13.36 -23.44
C ALA A 193 30.71 -13.14 -22.47
N ALA A 194 30.89 -14.11 -21.57
CA ALA A 194 31.97 -14.13 -20.57
C ALA A 194 33.29 -14.55 -21.21
N ALA A 195 33.82 -13.67 -22.05
CA ALA A 195 34.94 -13.91 -22.95
C ALA A 195 35.82 -12.65 -23.12
N ALA A 196 35.84 -11.79 -22.11
CA ALA A 196 36.74 -10.63 -22.03
C ALA A 196 38.22 -11.05 -22.04
N ILE A 197 39.02 -10.32 -22.80
CA ILE A 197 40.48 -10.37 -22.94
C ILE A 197 41.10 -9.28 -22.06
N SER A 198 40.60 -8.04 -22.14
CA SER A 198 41.12 -6.88 -21.42
C SER A 198 40.03 -5.94 -20.88
N THR A 199 38.96 -5.70 -21.64
CA THR A 199 37.75 -4.95 -21.25
C THR A 199 36.51 -5.86 -21.32
N GLY A 200 35.33 -5.37 -20.92
CA GLY A 200 34.08 -6.09 -21.12
C GLY A 200 33.59 -6.01 -22.57
N ASN A 201 32.38 -6.52 -22.81
CA ASN A 201 31.63 -6.19 -24.04
C ASN A 201 30.92 -4.85 -23.80
N ASP A 202 31.67 -3.76 -23.85
CA ASP A 202 31.28 -2.49 -23.22
C ASP A 202 30.55 -1.51 -24.15
N ASP A 203 29.81 -0.56 -23.56
CA ASP A 203 29.07 0.52 -24.25
C ASP A 203 28.10 0.09 -25.37
N ASN A 204 27.75 -1.20 -25.43
CA ASN A 204 26.91 -1.75 -26.48
C ASN A 204 25.42 -1.40 -26.31
N THR A 205 24.78 -0.93 -27.39
CA THR A 205 23.40 -0.45 -27.37
C THR A 205 22.45 -1.35 -28.18
N ILE A 206 21.35 -1.80 -27.56
CA ILE A 206 20.23 -2.50 -28.20
C ILE A 206 18.99 -1.59 -28.15
N SER A 207 18.54 -1.05 -29.28
CA SER A 207 17.53 0.01 -29.31
C SER A 207 16.38 -0.18 -30.31
N PHE A 208 15.14 0.05 -29.88
CA PHE A 208 13.95 0.04 -30.76
C PHE A 208 13.74 -1.25 -31.59
N CYS A 209 14.32 -2.38 -31.15
CA CYS A 209 14.22 -3.67 -31.83
C CYS A 209 12.95 -4.45 -31.38
N ASN A 210 12.52 -5.39 -32.21
CA ASN A 210 11.54 -6.42 -31.86
C ASN A 210 12.29 -7.73 -31.59
N ILE A 211 12.21 -8.27 -30.37
CA ILE A 211 13.03 -9.41 -29.93
C ILE A 211 12.11 -10.51 -29.41
N GLY A 212 12.11 -11.68 -30.05
CA GLY A 212 11.13 -12.75 -29.79
C GLY A 212 11.38 -14.05 -30.58
N PRO A 213 10.35 -14.88 -30.83
CA PRO A 213 10.54 -16.22 -31.37
C PRO A 213 10.83 -16.28 -32.88
N ALA A 214 11.70 -17.21 -33.26
CA ALA A 214 11.87 -17.63 -34.66
C ALA A 214 10.77 -18.62 -35.03
N GLY A 215 9.63 -18.08 -35.47
CA GLY A 215 8.42 -18.85 -35.80
C GLY A 215 7.64 -19.25 -34.55
N THR A 216 7.26 -20.53 -34.44
CA THR A 216 6.51 -21.06 -33.29
C THR A 216 7.38 -21.46 -32.10
N ASN A 217 8.71 -21.37 -32.23
CA ASN A 217 9.65 -21.85 -31.22
C ASN A 217 10.00 -20.71 -30.26
N LEU A 218 9.51 -20.82 -29.03
CA LEU A 218 9.65 -19.78 -28.02
C LEU A 218 11.08 -19.84 -27.42
N PRO A 219 11.84 -18.74 -27.42
CA PRO A 219 13.13 -18.69 -26.73
C PRO A 219 12.89 -18.69 -25.23
N SER A 220 13.75 -19.36 -24.47
CA SER A 220 13.73 -19.29 -23.00
C SER A 220 14.12 -17.90 -22.50
N LYS A 221 14.99 -17.20 -23.23
CA LYS A 221 15.37 -15.80 -22.98
C LYS A 221 15.76 -15.03 -24.23
N CYS A 222 15.31 -13.78 -24.31
CA CYS A 222 15.58 -12.91 -25.46
C CYS A 222 16.98 -12.26 -25.37
N ILE A 223 17.33 -11.64 -24.25
CA ILE A 223 18.67 -11.07 -24.03
C ILE A 223 19.32 -11.75 -22.82
N PHE A 224 20.56 -12.19 -22.97
CA PHE A 224 21.39 -12.73 -21.89
C PHE A 224 22.69 -11.94 -21.77
N ALA A 225 23.12 -11.62 -20.54
CA ALA A 225 24.41 -10.98 -20.30
C ALA A 225 25.19 -11.72 -19.20
N SER A 226 26.44 -12.06 -19.51
CA SER A 226 27.39 -12.73 -18.63
C SER A 226 28.79 -12.21 -18.96
N GLY A 227 29.55 -11.72 -17.98
CA GLY A 227 30.92 -11.24 -18.22
C GLY A 227 31.97 -12.05 -17.45
N THR A 228 33.24 -11.69 -17.58
CA THR A 228 34.35 -12.47 -17.02
C THR A 228 34.61 -12.15 -15.54
N SER A 229 34.40 -10.90 -15.10
CA SER A 229 34.46 -10.50 -13.69
C SER A 229 33.47 -9.37 -13.38
N ASN A 230 33.28 -9.02 -12.10
CA ASN A 230 32.50 -7.84 -11.70
C ASN A 230 33.37 -6.56 -11.56
N THR A 231 34.57 -6.55 -12.14
CA THR A 231 35.53 -5.45 -12.03
C THR A 231 35.32 -4.45 -13.17
N ASP A 232 34.90 -3.23 -12.80
CA ASP A 232 34.65 -2.09 -13.68
C ASP A 232 35.38 -0.85 -13.11
N PRO A 233 36.27 -0.19 -13.88
CA PRO A 233 36.71 -0.58 -15.22
C PRO A 233 37.56 -1.87 -15.19
N GLY A 234 37.39 -2.72 -16.20
CA GLY A 234 38.03 -4.04 -16.27
C GLY A 234 37.23 -5.03 -17.12
N THR A 235 37.23 -6.31 -16.73
CA THR A 235 36.63 -7.42 -17.51
C THR A 235 35.16 -7.71 -17.17
N ALA A 236 34.45 -6.70 -16.66
CA ALA A 236 33.00 -6.72 -16.49
C ALA A 236 32.31 -6.14 -17.73
N ASN A 237 31.24 -6.77 -18.20
CA ASN A 237 30.36 -6.16 -19.19
C ASN A 237 29.67 -4.93 -18.56
N SER A 238 30.05 -3.75 -19.02
CA SER A 238 29.65 -2.43 -18.50
C SER A 238 29.06 -1.57 -19.64
N GLY A 239 28.53 -0.39 -19.33
CA GLY A 239 27.98 0.54 -20.33
C GLY A 239 26.75 0.07 -21.15
N ILE A 240 26.35 -1.20 -21.09
CA ILE A 240 25.29 -1.78 -21.93
C ILE A 240 23.96 -1.05 -21.74
N VAL A 241 23.37 -0.60 -22.86
CA VAL A 241 22.06 0.05 -22.92
C VAL A 241 21.07 -0.80 -23.70
N ILE A 242 19.97 -1.20 -23.06
CA ILE A 242 18.84 -1.90 -23.68
C ILE A 242 17.64 -0.96 -23.58
N THR A 243 17.28 -0.28 -24.69
CA THR A 243 16.27 0.79 -24.65
C THR A 243 15.16 0.75 -25.71
N GLY A 244 13.91 0.99 -25.31
CA GLY A 244 12.78 1.17 -26.22
C GLY A 244 12.39 -0.07 -27.04
N ASN A 245 12.86 -1.27 -26.69
CA ASN A 245 12.63 -2.51 -27.44
C ASN A 245 11.27 -3.13 -27.12
N ASN A 246 10.68 -3.84 -28.08
CA ASN A 246 9.61 -4.81 -27.85
C ASN A 246 10.23 -6.18 -27.57
N ILE A 247 10.07 -6.74 -26.38
CA ILE A 247 10.62 -8.03 -25.95
C ILE A 247 9.45 -8.96 -25.66
N PHE A 248 9.26 -10.02 -26.45
CA PHE A 248 7.99 -10.74 -26.45
C PHE A 248 8.13 -12.25 -26.70
N ASP A 249 7.14 -12.99 -26.22
CA ASP A 249 6.97 -14.42 -26.49
C ASP A 249 8.16 -15.32 -26.10
N PHE A 250 8.95 -14.87 -25.13
CA PHE A 250 9.90 -15.71 -24.40
C PHE A 250 9.15 -16.64 -23.44
N PHE A 251 9.41 -17.96 -23.50
CA PHE A 251 8.84 -18.94 -22.57
C PHE A 251 9.53 -20.30 -22.63
N LEU A 252 9.51 -21.05 -21.52
CA LEU A 252 9.99 -22.43 -21.47
C LEU A 252 9.08 -23.24 -20.50
N PRO A 253 8.27 -24.21 -20.97
CA PRO A 253 7.25 -24.86 -20.12
C PRO A 253 7.80 -25.61 -18.90
N THR A 254 9.03 -26.12 -18.99
CA THR A 254 9.65 -27.01 -18.00
C THR A 254 10.90 -26.41 -17.34
N ASN A 255 11.14 -25.10 -17.46
CA ASN A 255 12.20 -24.41 -16.72
C ASN A 255 11.92 -22.91 -16.57
N SER A 256 12.83 -22.17 -15.94
CA SER A 256 12.69 -20.71 -15.81
C SER A 256 12.97 -20.01 -17.14
N SER A 257 12.28 -18.88 -17.37
CA SER A 257 12.35 -18.10 -18.61
C SER A 257 12.26 -16.59 -18.35
N SER A 258 12.92 -15.78 -19.18
CA SER A 258 13.07 -14.33 -18.94
C SER A 258 13.02 -13.49 -20.22
N GLY A 259 12.70 -12.21 -20.12
CA GLY A 259 12.87 -11.28 -21.25
C GLY A 259 14.34 -10.89 -21.37
N ILE A 260 14.86 -10.27 -20.31
CA ILE A 260 16.29 -9.99 -20.10
C ILE A 260 16.77 -10.80 -18.88
N ASP A 261 17.90 -11.49 -19.02
CA ASP A 261 18.56 -12.27 -17.98
C ASP A 261 20.01 -11.77 -17.82
N ILE A 262 20.23 -10.93 -16.80
CA ILE A 262 21.55 -10.39 -16.44
C ILE A 262 22.14 -11.29 -15.35
N PHE A 263 23.30 -11.88 -15.64
CA PHE A 263 24.01 -12.80 -14.74
C PHE A 263 25.37 -12.22 -14.32
N VAL A 264 26.17 -13.03 -13.62
CA VAL A 264 27.48 -12.60 -13.09
C VAL A 264 28.41 -12.04 -14.17
N GLY A 265 29.23 -11.09 -13.77
CA GLY A 265 30.17 -10.39 -14.63
C GLY A 265 29.60 -9.24 -15.46
N THR A 266 28.34 -8.88 -15.25
CA THR A 266 27.71 -7.72 -15.93
C THR A 266 27.32 -6.67 -14.88
N VAL A 267 27.62 -5.39 -15.09
CA VAL A 267 27.37 -4.28 -14.13
C VAL A 267 26.79 -3.05 -14.85
N GLY A 268 26.20 -2.11 -14.10
CA GLY A 268 25.80 -0.78 -14.61
C GLY A 268 24.72 -0.74 -15.70
N THR A 269 24.20 -1.88 -16.15
CA THR A 269 23.31 -2.01 -17.31
C THR A 269 22.08 -1.12 -17.21
N VAL A 270 21.80 -0.37 -18.28
CA VAL A 270 20.60 0.45 -18.42
C VAL A 270 19.53 -0.34 -19.16
N ILE A 271 18.42 -0.63 -18.50
CA ILE A 271 17.24 -1.27 -19.08
C ILE A 271 16.11 -0.23 -19.04
N SER A 272 15.85 0.45 -20.16
CA SER A 272 14.93 1.60 -20.18
C SER A 272 13.83 1.56 -21.25
N ASN A 273 12.61 2.00 -20.92
CA ASN A 273 11.50 2.18 -21.87
C ASN A 273 11.10 0.94 -22.70
N ASN A 274 11.56 -0.27 -22.35
CA ASN A 274 11.26 -1.50 -23.08
C ASN A 274 9.84 -2.00 -22.74
N LYS A 275 9.26 -2.80 -23.64
CA LYS A 275 7.92 -3.38 -23.50
C LYS A 275 7.98 -4.90 -23.48
N PHE A 276 7.46 -5.52 -22.41
CA PHE A 276 7.51 -6.97 -22.20
C PHE A 276 6.11 -7.59 -22.21
N TYR A 277 5.74 -8.30 -23.29
CA TYR A 277 4.39 -8.83 -23.50
C TYR A 277 4.36 -10.29 -24.00
N GLN A 278 3.20 -10.95 -23.90
CA GLN A 278 2.97 -12.31 -24.38
C GLN A 278 1.72 -12.34 -25.27
N THR A 279 1.88 -12.67 -26.56
CA THR A 279 0.78 -12.65 -27.55
C THR A 279 -0.23 -13.80 -27.35
N ALA A 280 0.16 -14.83 -26.61
CA ALA A 280 -0.66 -15.99 -26.28
C ALA A 280 -0.36 -16.51 -24.86
N SER A 281 -1.33 -17.21 -24.26
CA SER A 281 -1.21 -17.75 -22.90
C SER A 281 -0.04 -18.76 -22.77
N ARG A 282 0.67 -18.70 -21.64
CA ARG A 282 1.86 -19.53 -21.36
C ARG A 282 1.60 -20.52 -20.23
N THR A 283 1.47 -21.80 -20.57
CA THR A 283 1.23 -22.87 -19.58
C THR A 283 2.53 -23.51 -19.15
N GLN A 284 2.91 -23.32 -17.89
CA GLN A 284 4.06 -23.94 -17.25
C GLN A 284 3.67 -25.33 -16.73
N THR A 285 4.51 -26.33 -17.00
CA THR A 285 4.31 -27.73 -16.58
C THR A 285 5.38 -28.19 -15.60
N GLY A 286 6.54 -27.54 -15.56
CA GLY A 286 7.57 -27.78 -14.55
C GLY A 286 7.30 -27.04 -13.24
N THR A 287 7.41 -27.74 -12.12
CA THR A 287 7.33 -27.17 -10.76
C THR A 287 8.65 -26.48 -10.38
N GLY A 288 8.65 -25.52 -9.45
CA GLY A 288 9.88 -24.85 -8.99
C GLY A 288 10.40 -23.70 -9.87
N PHE A 289 9.86 -23.49 -11.07
CA PHE A 289 10.43 -22.57 -12.06
C PHE A 289 9.72 -21.22 -12.15
N ASN A 290 10.48 -20.20 -12.53
CA ASN A 290 10.05 -18.80 -12.48
C ASN A 290 10.00 -18.17 -13.87
N HIS A 291 9.00 -17.32 -14.10
CA HIS A 291 8.85 -16.54 -15.32
C HIS A 291 9.07 -15.04 -15.03
N ARG A 292 10.11 -14.44 -15.64
CA ARG A 292 10.70 -13.16 -15.19
C ARG A 292 11.05 -12.21 -16.35
N PRO A 293 10.14 -11.32 -16.78
CA PRO A 293 10.42 -10.30 -17.80
C PRO A 293 11.78 -9.59 -17.65
N ILE A 294 12.13 -9.14 -16.45
CA ILE A 294 13.50 -8.69 -16.10
C ILE A 294 14.03 -9.56 -14.95
N ASN A 295 15.16 -10.23 -15.19
CA ASN A 295 15.88 -11.03 -14.20
C ASN A 295 17.32 -10.51 -14.04
N ILE A 296 17.69 -10.03 -12.86
CA ILE A 296 19.08 -9.68 -12.52
C ILE A 296 19.55 -10.57 -11.37
N VAL A 297 20.56 -11.39 -11.63
CA VAL A 297 21.14 -12.35 -10.68
C VAL A 297 22.66 -12.22 -10.68
N ASN A 298 23.15 -11.15 -10.04
CA ASN A 298 24.55 -10.87 -9.83
C ASN A 298 24.75 -10.13 -8.49
N SER A 299 24.91 -10.88 -7.41
CA SER A 299 25.08 -10.33 -6.05
C SER A 299 26.42 -9.61 -5.81
N GLY A 300 27.29 -9.49 -6.83
CA GLY A 300 28.47 -8.63 -6.81
C GLY A 300 28.43 -7.48 -7.82
N GLY A 301 27.38 -7.39 -8.64
CA GLY A 301 27.18 -6.32 -9.61
C GLY A 301 26.25 -5.23 -9.08
N ASN A 302 26.51 -3.99 -9.42
CA ASN A 302 25.88 -2.81 -8.80
C ASN A 302 25.40 -1.82 -9.87
N ASN A 303 24.70 -0.76 -9.43
CA ASN A 303 24.34 0.42 -10.24
C ASN A 303 23.45 0.17 -11.49
N TYR A 304 22.71 -0.95 -11.57
CA TYR A 304 21.76 -1.17 -12.67
C TYR A 304 20.64 -0.12 -12.66
N GLN A 305 20.20 0.28 -13.85
CA GLN A 305 19.18 1.32 -14.04
C GLN A 305 17.96 0.74 -14.77
N ILE A 306 16.87 0.47 -14.05
CA ILE A 306 15.64 -0.12 -14.60
C ILE A 306 14.56 0.97 -14.64
N ILE A 307 14.38 1.62 -15.80
CA ILE A 307 13.67 2.91 -15.89
C ILE A 307 12.55 2.90 -16.96
N GLY A 308 11.31 3.21 -16.59
CA GLY A 308 10.23 3.47 -17.55
C GLY A 308 9.75 2.27 -18.38
N ASN A 309 10.15 1.03 -18.03
CA ASN A 309 9.74 -0.16 -18.77
C ASN A 309 8.26 -0.48 -18.54
N THR A 310 7.58 -1.01 -19.56
CA THR A 310 6.21 -1.52 -19.48
C THR A 310 6.23 -3.04 -19.48
N ILE A 311 5.64 -3.69 -18.46
CA ILE A 311 5.64 -5.14 -18.31
C ILE A 311 4.20 -5.65 -18.14
N GLY A 312 3.82 -6.61 -18.97
CA GLY A 312 2.47 -7.16 -19.05
C GLY A 312 1.82 -6.91 -20.41
N PHE A 313 0.50 -6.99 -20.48
CA PHE A 313 -0.30 -6.91 -21.71
C PHE A 313 -0.02 -8.01 -22.75
N ALA A 314 -0.83 -8.03 -23.83
CA ALA A 314 -0.71 -9.01 -24.92
C ALA A 314 0.06 -8.48 -26.14
N ASN A 315 0.39 -7.19 -26.19
CA ASN A 315 1.03 -6.54 -27.33
C ASN A 315 1.78 -5.25 -26.96
N GLY A 316 2.67 -4.80 -27.85
CA GLY A 316 3.46 -3.57 -27.70
C GLY A 316 2.66 -2.26 -27.72
N ALA A 317 1.34 -2.29 -27.91
CA ALA A 317 0.47 -1.12 -27.73
C ALA A 317 -0.03 -0.96 -26.28
N GLY A 318 0.30 -1.90 -25.37
CA GLY A 318 -0.13 -1.85 -23.96
C GLY A 318 -1.60 -2.22 -23.78
N THR A 319 -2.09 -3.22 -24.53
CA THR A 319 -3.48 -3.68 -24.47
C THR A 319 -3.59 -5.21 -24.42
N GLY A 320 -4.73 -5.73 -23.94
CA GLY A 320 -4.91 -7.16 -23.68
C GLY A 320 -4.17 -7.62 -22.42
N THR A 321 -3.97 -8.93 -22.28
CA THR A 321 -3.52 -9.55 -21.01
C THR A 321 -2.37 -10.54 -21.23
N TYR A 322 -1.32 -10.38 -20.41
CA TYR A 322 -0.19 -11.29 -20.27
C TYR A 322 -0.62 -12.49 -19.41
N SER A 323 -1.03 -13.59 -20.04
CA SER A 323 -1.61 -14.75 -19.35
C SER A 323 -0.60 -15.86 -19.10
N VAL A 324 -0.46 -16.30 -17.84
CA VAL A 324 0.38 -17.44 -17.43
C VAL A 324 -0.44 -18.44 -16.61
N VAL A 325 -0.29 -19.73 -16.92
CA VAL A 325 -0.86 -20.83 -16.13
C VAL A 325 0.28 -21.55 -15.40
N LEU A 326 0.19 -21.66 -14.07
CA LEU A 326 1.21 -22.29 -13.23
C LEU A 326 0.73 -23.64 -12.68
N PRO A 327 1.64 -24.63 -12.51
CA PRO A 327 1.33 -25.93 -11.94
C PRO A 327 1.38 -25.88 -10.40
N ALA A 328 0.89 -26.94 -9.74
CA ALA A 328 1.00 -27.14 -8.30
C ALA A 328 2.46 -27.09 -7.84
N SER A 329 2.83 -26.09 -7.01
CA SER A 329 4.22 -25.94 -6.57
C SER A 329 4.33 -25.09 -5.30
N THR A 330 4.61 -25.74 -4.16
CA THR A 330 4.79 -25.08 -2.86
C THR A 330 5.96 -24.10 -2.88
N GLY A 331 5.70 -22.81 -3.10
CA GLY A 331 6.71 -21.74 -3.08
C GLY A 331 7.69 -21.72 -4.26
N GLY A 332 7.41 -22.46 -5.33
CA GLY A 332 8.34 -22.69 -6.43
C GLY A 332 7.95 -22.04 -7.76
N ALA A 333 6.76 -22.36 -8.28
CA ALA A 333 6.27 -21.81 -9.53
C ALA A 333 5.76 -20.37 -9.34
N ALA A 334 6.32 -19.40 -10.06
CA ALA A 334 5.97 -17.99 -9.86
C ALA A 334 6.20 -17.09 -11.09
N VAL A 335 5.37 -16.05 -11.23
CA VAL A 335 5.59 -14.89 -12.11
C VAL A 335 6.17 -13.74 -11.28
N ARG A 336 7.31 -13.19 -11.67
CA ARG A 336 7.97 -12.09 -10.95
C ARG A 336 8.47 -11.06 -11.96
N ALA A 337 7.77 -9.93 -12.09
CA ALA A 337 7.94 -9.02 -13.23
C ALA A 337 9.37 -8.41 -13.30
N ILE A 338 9.90 -7.98 -12.16
CA ILE A 338 11.30 -7.57 -11.98
C ILE A 338 11.90 -8.36 -10.81
N TRP A 339 12.98 -9.11 -11.05
CA TRP A 339 13.76 -9.79 -10.01
C TRP A 339 15.14 -9.13 -9.84
N LEU A 340 15.51 -8.83 -8.61
CA LEU A 340 16.81 -8.30 -8.22
C LEU A 340 17.50 -9.20 -7.16
N ALA A 341 18.61 -9.80 -7.54
CA ALA A 341 19.68 -10.24 -6.64
C ALA A 341 20.94 -9.48 -7.04
N VAL A 342 21.17 -8.33 -6.40
CA VAL A 342 22.22 -7.35 -6.77
C VAL A 342 23.24 -7.18 -5.64
N GLY A 343 24.29 -6.40 -5.90
CA GLY A 343 25.33 -6.02 -4.96
C GLY A 343 24.89 -4.99 -3.91
N THR A 344 25.81 -4.67 -3.00
CA THR A 344 25.53 -3.90 -1.77
C THR A 344 26.26 -2.56 -1.68
N THR A 345 27.08 -2.18 -2.67
CA THR A 345 27.97 -1.01 -2.60
C THR A 345 27.42 0.22 -3.34
N THR A 346 26.66 0.02 -4.41
CA THR A 346 25.98 1.12 -5.12
C THR A 346 24.60 0.67 -5.55
N ALA A 347 23.59 1.44 -5.13
CA ALA A 347 22.20 1.04 -5.24
C ALA A 347 21.77 0.76 -6.68
N THR A 348 20.97 -0.29 -6.86
CA THR A 348 20.21 -0.49 -8.10
C THR A 348 18.99 0.41 -8.10
N SER A 349 18.78 1.15 -9.18
CA SER A 349 17.71 2.14 -9.33
C SER A 349 16.54 1.57 -10.13
N VAL A 350 15.32 1.71 -9.61
CA VAL A 350 14.10 1.22 -10.27
C VAL A 350 13.04 2.32 -10.28
N GLN A 351 12.81 2.95 -11.44
CA GLN A 351 12.05 4.21 -11.55
C GLN A 351 11.01 4.18 -12.67
N GLY A 352 9.79 4.67 -12.43
CA GLY A 352 8.78 4.93 -13.46
C GLY A 352 8.28 3.72 -14.26
N ASN A 353 8.61 2.49 -13.87
CA ASN A 353 8.18 1.28 -14.58
C ASN A 353 6.68 1.05 -14.36
N THR A 354 6.00 0.52 -15.37
CA THR A 354 4.57 0.16 -15.32
C THR A 354 4.41 -1.34 -15.46
N ILE A 355 3.83 -2.00 -14.45
CA ILE A 355 3.61 -3.45 -14.40
C ILE A 355 2.09 -3.68 -14.35
N ALA A 356 1.45 -4.01 -15.47
CA ALA A 356 -0.02 -4.00 -15.58
C ALA A 356 -0.53 -4.92 -16.72
N GLY A 357 -1.80 -5.33 -16.66
CA GLY A 357 -2.39 -6.24 -17.65
C GLY A 357 -1.83 -7.66 -17.57
N ILE A 358 -1.76 -8.24 -16.37
CA ILE A 358 -1.20 -9.58 -16.11
C ILE A 358 -2.28 -10.48 -15.51
N ALA A 359 -2.39 -11.72 -16.00
CA ALA A 359 -3.23 -12.77 -15.41
C ALA A 359 -2.41 -14.02 -15.07
N VAL A 360 -2.54 -14.50 -13.84
CA VAL A 360 -1.95 -15.78 -13.37
C VAL A 360 -3.07 -16.73 -12.96
N SER A 361 -3.04 -17.96 -13.49
CA SER A 361 -4.05 -18.99 -13.23
C SER A 361 -3.45 -20.38 -12.96
N GLY A 362 -4.27 -21.36 -12.57
CA GLY A 362 -3.85 -22.75 -12.30
C GLY A 362 -3.60 -23.03 -10.81
N GLU A 363 -2.86 -24.09 -10.49
CA GLU A 363 -2.68 -24.57 -9.10
C GLU A 363 -1.58 -23.80 -8.33
N ALA A 364 -1.42 -22.52 -8.65
CA ALA A 364 -0.42 -21.62 -8.09
C ALA A 364 -0.56 -21.50 -6.56
N SER A 365 0.53 -21.79 -5.84
CA SER A 365 0.66 -21.61 -4.39
C SER A 365 2.03 -21.02 -4.03
N GLY A 366 2.20 -20.59 -2.78
CA GLY A 366 3.32 -19.77 -2.36
C GLY A 366 3.44 -19.67 -0.84
N ASN A 367 4.37 -18.85 -0.38
CA ASN A 367 4.51 -18.52 1.04
C ASN A 367 4.99 -17.07 1.22
N SER A 368 5.14 -16.65 2.47
CA SER A 368 5.55 -15.28 2.85
C SER A 368 6.90 -14.81 2.31
N THR A 369 7.81 -15.70 1.92
CA THR A 369 9.11 -15.35 1.30
C THR A 369 9.22 -15.77 -0.16
N SER A 370 8.23 -16.50 -0.68
CA SER A 370 8.09 -16.90 -2.08
C SER A 370 6.64 -16.75 -2.53
N PRO A 371 6.18 -15.51 -2.80
CA PRO A 371 4.98 -15.24 -3.56
C PRO A 371 4.98 -15.93 -4.94
N SER A 372 3.77 -16.33 -5.34
CA SER A 372 3.43 -16.91 -6.64
C SER A 372 3.33 -15.84 -7.73
N LEU A 373 3.03 -14.60 -7.33
CA LEU A 373 3.01 -13.43 -8.21
C LEU A 373 3.64 -12.23 -7.49
N SER A 374 4.60 -11.56 -8.12
CA SER A 374 5.14 -10.30 -7.62
C SER A 374 5.45 -9.29 -8.72
N GLY A 375 5.28 -8.00 -8.42
CA GLY A 375 5.74 -6.91 -9.28
C GLY A 375 7.26 -6.76 -9.22
N ILE A 376 7.77 -6.21 -8.12
CA ILE A 376 9.22 -6.01 -7.92
C ILE A 376 9.71 -6.84 -6.73
N PHE A 377 10.64 -7.76 -6.98
CA PHE A 377 11.16 -8.69 -5.98
C PHE A 377 12.66 -8.45 -5.74
N VAL A 378 13.03 -8.08 -4.51
CA VAL A 378 14.43 -8.00 -4.08
C VAL A 378 14.77 -9.20 -3.19
N THR A 379 15.68 -10.06 -3.66
CA THR A 379 16.24 -11.18 -2.88
C THR A 379 17.52 -10.79 -2.16
N SER A 380 18.34 -9.92 -2.75
CA SER A 380 19.58 -9.42 -2.16
C SER A 380 20.00 -8.10 -2.77
N GLY A 381 20.81 -7.35 -2.02
CA GLY A 381 21.46 -6.14 -2.49
C GLY A 381 20.72 -4.85 -2.14
N LEU A 382 21.41 -3.74 -2.40
CA LEU A 382 20.93 -2.39 -2.14
C LEU A 382 20.07 -1.93 -3.32
N ALA A 383 18.80 -1.59 -3.05
CA ALA A 383 17.83 -1.22 -4.07
C ALA A 383 17.01 0.01 -3.67
N THR A 384 16.91 0.97 -4.59
CA THR A 384 16.18 2.23 -4.44
C THR A 384 15.09 2.29 -5.51
N ILE A 385 13.83 2.39 -5.06
CA ILE A 385 12.65 2.14 -5.89
C ILE A 385 11.68 3.31 -5.80
N GLY A 386 11.62 4.13 -6.85
CA GLY A 386 10.63 5.19 -7.04
C GLY A 386 10.93 6.54 -6.37
N ASP A 387 12.08 6.69 -5.70
CA ASP A 387 12.50 7.94 -5.05
C ASP A 387 12.63 9.12 -6.01
N VAL A 388 13.07 8.87 -7.25
CA VAL A 388 13.10 9.88 -8.32
C VAL A 388 11.80 9.88 -9.12
N THR A 389 11.23 8.71 -9.41
CA THR A 389 9.94 8.60 -10.13
C THR A 389 9.24 7.30 -9.76
N GLY A 390 8.09 7.39 -9.09
CA GLY A 390 7.31 6.25 -8.62
C GLY A 390 6.96 5.24 -9.72
N ASN A 391 7.09 3.95 -9.40
CA ASN A 391 6.67 2.86 -10.28
C ASN A 391 5.15 2.59 -10.11
N ILE A 392 4.49 2.13 -11.17
CA ILE A 392 3.07 1.80 -11.20
C ILE A 392 2.89 0.28 -11.27
N ILE A 393 2.10 -0.28 -10.37
CA ILE A 393 1.72 -1.70 -10.35
C ILE A 393 0.20 -1.82 -10.40
N GLY A 394 -0.31 -2.44 -11.46
CA GLY A 394 -1.72 -2.61 -11.77
C GLY A 394 -2.40 -1.32 -12.24
N SER A 395 -3.37 -0.78 -11.49
CA SER A 395 -4.13 0.42 -11.89
C SER A 395 -4.75 1.19 -10.72
N GLN A 396 -4.78 2.53 -10.82
CA GLN A 396 -5.54 3.38 -9.91
C GLN A 396 -7.06 3.37 -10.18
N THR A 397 -7.49 2.97 -11.38
CA THR A 397 -8.84 3.25 -11.92
C THR A 397 -9.62 2.01 -12.37
N ALA A 398 -9.02 0.82 -12.35
CA ALA A 398 -9.67 -0.44 -12.71
C ALA A 398 -9.25 -1.59 -11.78
N THR A 399 -10.19 -2.46 -11.39
CA THR A 399 -9.89 -3.75 -10.73
C THR A 399 -9.32 -4.75 -11.74
N GLY A 400 -8.64 -5.79 -11.27
CA GLY A 400 -8.17 -6.90 -12.12
C GLY A 400 -7.14 -6.53 -13.20
N SER A 401 -6.52 -5.35 -13.14
CA SER A 401 -5.35 -5.01 -13.99
C SER A 401 -4.20 -5.98 -13.75
N ILE A 402 -4.05 -6.43 -12.50
CA ILE A 402 -3.36 -7.68 -12.17
C ILE A 402 -4.40 -8.63 -11.58
N ASN A 403 -4.58 -9.80 -12.19
CA ASN A 403 -5.53 -10.81 -11.76
C ASN A 403 -4.81 -12.13 -11.41
N PHE A 404 -5.12 -12.69 -10.24
CA PHE A 404 -4.56 -13.97 -9.78
C PHE A 404 -5.71 -14.91 -9.40
N THR A 405 -5.75 -16.11 -9.97
CA THR A 405 -6.78 -17.11 -9.67
C THR A 405 -6.14 -18.46 -9.40
N SER A 406 -6.33 -19.04 -8.22
CA SER A 406 -5.83 -20.37 -7.89
C SER A 406 -6.96 -21.38 -7.67
N ASN A 407 -6.65 -22.66 -7.84
CA ASN A 407 -7.43 -23.79 -7.34
C ASN A 407 -6.60 -24.69 -6.39
N SER A 408 -5.48 -24.18 -5.87
CA SER A 408 -4.57 -24.91 -4.98
C SER A 408 -5.16 -25.10 -3.58
N ALA A 409 -4.98 -26.30 -3.01
CA ALA A 409 -5.31 -26.54 -1.60
C ALA A 409 -4.37 -25.80 -0.61
N SER A 410 -3.19 -25.39 -1.09
CA SER A 410 -2.21 -24.58 -0.34
C SER A 410 -2.38 -23.08 -0.59
N ASP A 411 -2.05 -22.28 0.41
CA ASP A 411 -2.08 -20.81 0.32
C ASP A 411 -1.22 -20.27 -0.84
N ALA A 412 -1.67 -19.16 -1.43
CA ALA A 412 -0.94 -18.37 -2.40
C ALA A 412 -0.65 -16.97 -1.85
N PHE A 413 0.41 -16.33 -2.37
CA PHE A 413 0.82 -14.97 -2.00
C PHE A 413 1.06 -14.13 -3.25
N VAL A 414 0.43 -12.95 -3.30
CA VAL A 414 0.54 -11.93 -4.33
C VAL A 414 1.12 -10.67 -3.68
N MET A 415 2.20 -10.11 -4.23
CA MET A 415 2.88 -8.94 -3.65
C MET A 415 3.12 -7.86 -4.70
N GLY A 416 2.83 -6.59 -4.40
CA GLY A 416 3.22 -5.48 -5.26
C GLY A 416 4.74 -5.36 -5.33
N MET A 417 5.37 -5.06 -4.19
CA MET A 417 6.83 -5.13 -4.05
C MET A 417 7.23 -5.84 -2.76
N CYS A 418 8.36 -6.53 -2.77
CA CYS A 418 8.88 -7.22 -1.59
C CYS A 418 10.41 -7.26 -1.55
N ASN A 419 10.96 -7.23 -0.33
CA ASN A 419 12.40 -7.33 -0.09
C ASN A 419 12.70 -8.28 1.08
N PHE A 420 13.55 -9.28 0.82
CA PHE A 420 14.01 -10.30 1.76
C PHE A 420 15.55 -10.30 1.94
N GLY A 421 16.22 -9.26 1.44
CA GLY A 421 17.69 -9.13 1.43
C GLY A 421 18.27 -8.50 2.69
N ALA A 422 19.55 -8.78 2.97
CA ALA A 422 20.29 -8.26 4.12
C ALA A 422 20.83 -6.83 3.91
N SER A 423 20.04 -5.94 3.30
CA SER A 423 20.45 -4.59 2.91
C SER A 423 19.35 -3.57 3.20
N ASP A 424 19.73 -2.30 3.24
CA ASP A 424 18.81 -1.19 3.40
C ASP A 424 17.90 -1.06 2.16
N TRP A 425 16.68 -0.55 2.34
CA TRP A 425 15.66 -0.51 1.29
C TRP A 425 15.00 0.87 1.20
N THR A 426 14.76 1.35 -0.02
CA THR A 426 13.97 2.56 -0.25
C THR A 426 12.86 2.26 -1.25
N THR A 427 11.61 2.50 -0.85
CA THR A 427 10.40 2.41 -1.69
C THR A 427 9.60 3.69 -1.52
N ASN A 428 9.76 4.64 -2.44
CA ASN A 428 9.15 5.97 -2.33
C ASN A 428 8.27 6.29 -3.53
N ASN A 429 7.23 7.10 -3.33
CA ASN A 429 6.33 7.64 -4.35
C ASN A 429 5.60 6.61 -5.25
N ASN A 430 5.69 5.31 -4.96
CA ASN A 430 5.17 4.26 -5.85
C ASN A 430 3.65 4.14 -5.76
N ILE A 431 3.05 3.62 -6.82
CA ILE A 431 1.61 3.44 -6.98
C ILE A 431 1.30 1.95 -7.15
N ILE A 432 0.43 1.41 -6.30
CA ILE A 432 -0.03 0.02 -6.37
C ILE A 432 -1.55 0.01 -6.30
N GLY A 433 -2.23 -0.65 -7.23
CA GLY A 433 -3.68 -0.78 -7.23
C GLY A 433 -4.16 -1.75 -8.30
N GLY A 434 -5.47 -1.95 -8.41
CA GLY A 434 -6.07 -2.79 -9.46
C GLY A 434 -5.67 -4.26 -9.38
N ILE A 435 -5.43 -4.78 -8.18
CA ILE A 435 -5.03 -6.16 -7.93
C ILE A 435 -6.24 -6.96 -7.43
N THR A 436 -6.58 -8.03 -8.14
CA THR A 436 -7.62 -8.98 -7.73
C THR A 436 -6.98 -10.35 -7.55
N ALA A 437 -7.21 -11.00 -6.40
CA ALA A 437 -6.79 -12.38 -6.18
C ALA A 437 -7.95 -13.26 -5.70
N SER A 438 -7.94 -14.53 -6.10
CA SER A 438 -8.89 -15.54 -5.64
C SER A 438 -8.24 -16.92 -5.55
N ASN A 439 -8.83 -17.78 -4.71
CA ASN A 439 -8.61 -19.22 -4.71
C ASN A 439 -9.98 -19.91 -4.58
N SER A 440 -10.28 -20.86 -5.47
CA SER A 440 -11.54 -21.61 -5.48
C SER A 440 -11.50 -22.92 -4.67
N ASN A 441 -10.43 -23.13 -3.90
CA ASN A 441 -10.18 -24.30 -3.07
C ASN A 441 -9.82 -23.85 -1.62
N THR A 442 -9.30 -24.73 -0.78
CA THR A 442 -9.06 -24.45 0.65
C THR A 442 -7.98 -23.41 0.94
N GLY A 443 -7.02 -23.22 0.04
CA GLY A 443 -5.89 -22.32 0.24
C GLY A 443 -6.31 -20.84 0.24
N ALA A 444 -5.61 -20.01 1.00
CA ALA A 444 -5.75 -18.55 0.91
C ALA A 444 -5.30 -18.00 -0.46
N ALA A 445 -5.77 -16.80 -0.80
CA ALA A 445 -5.05 -15.91 -1.73
C ALA A 445 -4.69 -14.63 -0.97
N ASN A 446 -3.46 -14.57 -0.46
CA ASN A 446 -2.98 -13.47 0.36
C ASN A 446 -2.43 -12.36 -0.54
N ILE A 447 -2.75 -11.08 -0.26
CA ILE A 447 -2.28 -9.94 -1.06
C ILE A 447 -1.62 -8.88 -0.18
N TYR A 448 -0.46 -8.37 -0.59
CA TYR A 448 0.20 -7.24 0.06
C TYR A 448 0.66 -6.21 -0.96
N GLY A 449 0.48 -4.91 -0.67
CA GLY A 449 1.11 -3.84 -1.45
C GLY A 449 2.63 -3.91 -1.32
N PHE A 450 3.14 -3.78 -0.08
CA PHE A 450 4.54 -3.99 0.26
C PHE A 450 4.76 -5.07 1.33
N TRP A 451 5.84 -5.84 1.17
CA TRP A 451 6.36 -6.74 2.20
C TRP A 451 7.86 -6.54 2.42
N GLY A 452 8.24 -5.90 3.53
CA GLY A 452 9.61 -5.71 3.96
C GLY A 452 10.02 -6.70 5.05
N GLN A 453 11.06 -7.49 4.77
CA GLN A 453 11.65 -8.44 5.70
C GLN A 453 13.17 -8.51 5.46
N THR A 454 13.82 -7.35 5.55
CA THR A 454 15.29 -7.23 5.42
C THR A 454 16.00 -7.73 6.69
N GLY A 455 17.32 -7.53 6.80
CA GLY A 455 18.01 -7.66 8.08
C GLY A 455 17.42 -6.72 9.15
N SER A 456 17.36 -7.15 10.41
CA SER A 456 16.84 -6.33 11.53
C SER A 456 17.77 -5.19 11.95
N ASN A 457 19.02 -5.21 11.49
CA ASN A 457 19.99 -4.12 11.59
C ASN A 457 20.02 -3.23 10.32
N LYS A 458 18.91 -3.20 9.57
CA LYS A 458 18.75 -2.42 8.33
C LYS A 458 17.57 -1.49 8.40
N SER A 459 17.65 -0.44 7.59
CA SER A 459 16.66 0.61 7.45
C SER A 459 15.75 0.37 6.23
N TRP A 460 14.48 0.73 6.36
CA TRP A 460 13.52 0.82 5.27
C TRP A 460 12.91 2.22 5.24
N LEU A 461 13.19 2.98 4.20
CA LEU A 461 12.50 4.22 3.86
C LEU A 461 11.29 3.88 2.98
N CYS A 462 10.09 4.18 3.46
CA CYS A 462 8.84 3.88 2.78
C CYS A 462 7.96 5.14 2.77
N LEU A 463 8.22 6.03 1.80
CA LEU A 463 7.70 7.40 1.81
C LEU A 463 6.72 7.70 0.67
N ASN A 464 5.61 8.38 0.96
CA ASN A 464 4.70 8.97 -0.03
C ASN A 464 4.06 7.98 -1.05
N ASN A 465 4.02 6.68 -0.76
CA ASN A 465 3.45 5.69 -1.68
C ASN A 465 1.91 5.69 -1.61
N THR A 466 1.25 5.37 -2.73
CA THR A 466 -0.20 5.15 -2.79
C THR A 466 -0.49 3.67 -3.02
N ILE A 467 -1.14 3.03 -2.04
CA ILE A 467 -1.54 1.63 -2.09
C ILE A 467 -3.06 1.55 -2.04
N GLY A 468 -3.65 1.25 -3.19
CA GLY A 468 -5.08 1.34 -3.45
C GLY A 468 -5.44 2.52 -4.37
N GLY A 469 -6.19 2.21 -5.42
CA GLY A 469 -6.74 3.16 -6.39
C GLY A 469 -7.86 4.03 -5.87
N ILE A 470 -8.36 4.91 -6.75
CA ILE A 470 -9.47 5.83 -6.45
C ILE A 470 -10.82 5.11 -6.38
N ILE A 471 -10.92 3.93 -6.99
CA ILE A 471 -12.11 3.07 -6.98
C ILE A 471 -12.16 2.17 -5.74
N THR A 472 -13.36 1.75 -5.35
CA THR A 472 -13.59 0.70 -4.33
C THR A 472 -13.00 -0.64 -4.76
N ASN A 473 -12.61 -1.48 -3.78
CA ASN A 473 -12.04 -2.82 -4.00
C ASN A 473 -10.79 -2.84 -4.91
N SER A 474 -10.04 -1.74 -5.00
CA SER A 474 -8.88 -1.64 -5.89
C SER A 474 -7.80 -2.67 -5.59
N ILE A 475 -7.67 -3.10 -4.33
CA ILE A 475 -6.91 -4.30 -3.97
C ILE A 475 -7.87 -5.23 -3.23
N GLN A 476 -8.21 -6.38 -3.82
CA GLN A 476 -9.23 -7.28 -3.27
C GLN A 476 -8.84 -8.76 -3.33
N SER A 477 -9.02 -9.48 -2.22
CA SER A 477 -9.02 -10.95 -2.21
C SER A 477 -10.44 -11.47 -2.05
N THR A 478 -10.96 -12.18 -3.07
CA THR A 478 -12.31 -12.78 -3.03
C THR A 478 -12.31 -14.17 -2.41
N THR A 479 -11.18 -14.62 -1.84
CA THR A 479 -11.05 -15.93 -1.21
C THR A 479 -11.71 -15.95 0.16
N ILE A 480 -12.63 -16.89 0.37
CA ILE A 480 -13.37 -17.03 1.63
C ILE A 480 -12.59 -17.77 2.73
N SER A 481 -11.47 -18.43 2.41
CA SER A 481 -10.64 -19.19 3.36
C SER A 481 -10.20 -18.35 4.58
N ASN A 482 -10.30 -18.92 5.78
CA ASN A 482 -9.95 -18.27 7.05
C ASN A 482 -8.46 -17.87 7.15
N ASN A 483 -7.59 -18.51 6.37
CA ASN A 483 -6.19 -18.13 6.27
C ASN A 483 -5.99 -16.77 5.58
N SER A 484 -6.94 -16.31 4.74
CA SER A 484 -6.77 -15.14 3.86
C SER A 484 -6.37 -13.85 4.60
N LYS A 485 -5.38 -13.15 4.05
CA LYS A 485 -4.85 -11.88 4.55
C LYS A 485 -4.71 -10.87 3.41
N VAL A 486 -5.16 -9.65 3.63
CA VAL A 486 -4.97 -8.54 2.68
C VAL A 486 -4.36 -7.35 3.40
N GLY A 487 -3.27 -6.78 2.87
CA GLY A 487 -2.51 -5.74 3.54
C GLY A 487 -2.00 -4.63 2.62
N GLY A 488 -1.92 -3.41 3.13
CA GLY A 488 -1.22 -2.31 2.45
C GLY A 488 0.30 -2.47 2.56
N ILE A 489 0.85 -2.11 3.71
CA ILE A 489 2.29 -2.18 4.01
C ILE A 489 2.53 -3.19 5.13
N ARG A 490 3.45 -4.15 4.94
CA ARG A 490 3.91 -5.06 6.00
C ARG A 490 5.41 -4.94 6.23
N ASN A 491 5.84 -4.75 7.48
CA ASN A 491 7.22 -4.86 7.93
C ASN A 491 7.37 -5.96 9.00
N LEU A 492 8.36 -6.83 8.84
CA LEU A 492 8.67 -7.92 9.77
C LEU A 492 10.06 -7.85 10.40
N ALA A 493 10.91 -6.88 10.02
CA ALA A 493 12.30 -6.88 10.48
C ALA A 493 12.99 -5.52 10.54
N ALA A 494 12.94 -4.72 9.46
CA ALA A 494 13.72 -3.50 9.29
C ALA A 494 13.36 -2.43 10.33
N SER A 495 14.32 -1.64 10.81
CA SER A 495 13.99 -0.30 11.32
C SER A 495 13.32 0.47 10.17
N ALA A 496 12.16 1.09 10.39
CA ALA A 496 11.36 1.58 9.28
C ALA A 496 10.84 2.99 9.52
N ASN A 497 11.03 3.86 8.53
CA ASN A 497 10.34 5.13 8.39
C ASN A 497 9.24 4.94 7.33
N ILE A 498 8.02 4.67 7.80
CA ILE A 498 6.83 4.48 6.97
C ILE A 498 6.01 5.75 7.10
N SER A 499 6.16 6.69 6.17
CA SER A 499 5.58 8.02 6.32
C SER A 499 4.99 8.64 5.06
N GLY A 500 3.94 9.47 5.22
CA GLY A 500 3.25 10.14 4.10
C GLY A 500 2.48 9.21 3.15
N ASN A 501 2.34 7.92 3.48
CA ASN A 501 1.71 6.95 2.58
C ASN A 501 0.17 7.03 2.65
N THR A 502 -0.47 6.83 1.50
CA THR A 502 -1.93 6.66 1.40
C THR A 502 -2.25 5.18 1.19
N ILE A 503 -3.00 4.56 2.10
CA ILE A 503 -3.43 3.16 2.01
C ILE A 503 -4.96 3.10 2.03
N ARG A 504 -5.61 2.61 0.96
CA ARG A 504 -7.06 2.78 0.80
C ARG A 504 -7.79 1.76 -0.07
N ASN A 505 -9.12 1.71 0.06
CA ASN A 505 -10.02 0.97 -0.83
C ASN A 505 -9.63 -0.51 -1.01
N ILE A 506 -9.19 -1.14 0.09
CA ILE A 506 -8.69 -2.52 0.14
C ILE A 506 -9.77 -3.41 0.76
N SER A 507 -9.99 -4.61 0.22
CA SER A 507 -11.01 -5.54 0.76
C SER A 507 -10.62 -7.02 0.75
N ALA A 508 -11.31 -7.77 1.60
CA ALA A 508 -11.20 -9.22 1.73
C ALA A 508 -12.60 -9.84 1.86
N SER A 509 -12.83 -11.02 1.28
CA SER A 509 -14.10 -11.77 1.43
C SER A 509 -14.00 -12.96 2.40
N GLY A 510 -12.85 -13.12 3.04
CA GLY A 510 -12.59 -14.14 4.05
C GLY A 510 -11.55 -13.66 5.04
N GLY A 511 -10.91 -14.62 5.73
CA GLY A 511 -9.85 -14.34 6.67
C GLY A 511 -10.33 -14.03 8.10
N THR A 512 -9.95 -14.90 9.04
CA THR A 512 -9.90 -14.55 10.46
C THR A 512 -8.56 -13.90 10.78
N GLY A 513 -8.50 -13.10 11.85
CA GLY A 513 -7.28 -12.42 12.28
C GLY A 513 -6.86 -12.79 13.71
N THR A 514 -5.67 -12.33 14.10
CA THR A 514 -5.12 -12.47 15.46
C THR A 514 -4.57 -11.13 15.96
N ILE A 515 -4.24 -11.07 17.26
CA ILE A 515 -3.63 -9.91 17.92
C ILE A 515 -2.38 -9.37 17.20
N SER A 516 -1.65 -10.24 16.51
CA SER A 516 -0.41 -9.96 15.78
C SER A 516 -0.55 -10.01 14.24
N ASN A 517 -1.71 -10.40 13.71
CA ASN A 517 -1.92 -10.56 12.27
C ASN A 517 -3.41 -10.42 11.89
N ALA A 518 -3.88 -9.19 11.68
CA ALA A 518 -5.25 -8.89 11.26
C ALA A 518 -5.61 -9.56 9.91
N SER A 519 -6.91 -9.80 9.64
CA SER A 519 -7.33 -10.34 8.33
C SER A 519 -7.28 -9.29 7.22
N LEU A 520 -7.48 -8.02 7.58
CA LEU A 520 -7.32 -6.87 6.70
C LEU A 520 -6.54 -5.76 7.44
N THR A 521 -5.47 -5.23 6.83
CA THR A 521 -4.63 -4.22 7.47
C THR A 521 -4.14 -3.11 6.54
N GLY A 522 -4.08 -1.87 7.05
CA GLY A 522 -3.46 -0.75 6.34
C GLY A 522 -1.94 -0.82 6.40
N ILE A 523 -1.40 -0.64 7.61
CA ILE A 523 0.03 -0.79 7.92
C ILE A 523 0.17 -1.84 9.03
N CYS A 524 1.06 -2.81 8.87
CA CYS A 524 1.35 -3.86 9.84
C CYS A 524 2.86 -3.92 10.10
N VAL A 525 3.29 -3.69 11.34
CA VAL A 525 4.69 -3.73 11.78
C VAL A 525 4.80 -4.68 12.96
N THR A 526 5.42 -5.85 12.75
CA THR A 526 5.71 -6.83 13.82
C THR A 526 7.20 -7.20 13.73
N PRO A 527 8.10 -6.38 14.30
CA PRO A 527 9.49 -6.30 13.89
C PRO A 527 10.48 -6.94 14.87
N ALA A 528 11.75 -7.02 14.45
CA ALA A 528 12.89 -7.37 15.30
C ALA A 528 13.91 -6.23 15.47
N ALA A 529 13.66 -5.05 14.88
CA ALA A 529 14.49 -3.85 15.04
C ALA A 529 14.11 -3.02 16.28
N THR A 530 15.00 -2.13 16.70
CA THR A 530 14.86 -1.33 17.94
C THR A 530 14.10 -0.01 17.79
N THR A 531 13.92 0.50 16.57
CA THR A 531 13.35 1.84 16.33
C THR A 531 12.55 1.89 15.03
N HIS A 532 11.37 2.53 15.07
CA HIS A 532 10.48 2.75 13.94
C HIS A 532 9.80 4.11 14.04
N LEU A 533 9.54 4.73 12.90
CA LEU A 533 8.75 5.95 12.74
C LEU A 533 7.60 5.67 11.76
N ILE A 534 6.36 5.72 12.24
CA ILE A 534 5.16 5.56 11.42
C ILE A 534 4.42 6.90 11.43
N SER A 535 4.69 7.78 10.46
CA SER A 535 4.22 9.18 10.54
C SER A 535 3.41 9.71 9.35
N LYS A 536 2.39 10.53 9.62
CA LYS A 536 1.62 11.24 8.57
C LYS A 536 1.04 10.33 7.48
N ASN A 537 0.70 9.08 7.79
CA ASN A 537 0.05 8.17 6.83
C ASN A 537 -1.48 8.32 6.90
N THR A 538 -2.15 8.19 5.75
CA THR A 538 -3.62 8.21 5.66
C THR A 538 -4.14 6.81 5.31
N VAL A 539 -4.98 6.23 6.17
CA VAL A 539 -5.48 4.85 6.04
C VAL A 539 -7.01 4.83 6.05
N PHE A 540 -7.65 4.42 4.96
CA PHE A 540 -9.12 4.48 4.87
C PHE A 540 -9.81 3.46 3.95
N ASN A 541 -11.13 3.35 4.05
CA ASN A 541 -11.95 2.44 3.22
C ASN A 541 -11.41 1.01 3.18
N LEU A 542 -11.13 0.43 4.36
CA LEU A 542 -10.76 -0.98 4.50
C LEU A 542 -12.02 -1.77 4.89
N HIS A 543 -12.43 -2.72 4.04
CA HIS A 543 -13.67 -3.47 4.20
C HIS A 543 -13.48 -5.00 4.16
N ASN A 544 -13.89 -5.72 5.20
CA ASN A 544 -14.07 -7.18 5.11
C ASN A 544 -15.53 -7.51 4.82
N SER A 545 -15.79 -8.23 3.72
CA SER A 545 -17.13 -8.57 3.24
C SER A 545 -17.63 -9.95 3.73
N ASN A 546 -16.89 -10.64 4.60
CA ASN A 546 -17.36 -11.86 5.26
C ASN A 546 -18.46 -11.52 6.28
N THR A 547 -19.57 -12.27 6.27
CA THR A 547 -20.76 -12.01 7.08
C THR A 547 -20.84 -12.80 8.40
N THR A 548 -19.97 -13.78 8.64
CA THR A 548 -20.14 -14.81 9.69
C THR A 548 -18.92 -15.05 10.58
N ASP A 549 -17.71 -14.85 10.06
CA ASP A 549 -16.46 -15.14 10.76
C ASP A 549 -15.95 -13.95 11.58
N ALA A 550 -15.13 -14.24 12.58
CA ALA A 550 -14.43 -13.24 13.39
C ALA A 550 -13.28 -12.59 12.59
N SER A 551 -13.65 -11.66 11.70
CA SER A 551 -12.71 -10.83 10.95
C SER A 551 -11.99 -9.83 11.87
N VAL A 552 -10.75 -9.46 11.56
CA VAL A 552 -10.02 -8.39 12.26
C VAL A 552 -9.55 -7.39 11.22
N ILE A 553 -10.04 -6.16 11.32
CA ILE A 553 -9.71 -5.03 10.45
C ILE A 553 -8.92 -4.04 11.30
N THR A 554 -7.74 -3.64 10.83
CA THR A 554 -6.87 -2.73 11.58
C THR A 554 -6.21 -1.68 10.67
N GLY A 555 -6.38 -0.40 10.99
CA GLY A 555 -5.71 0.70 10.27
C GLY A 555 -4.18 0.60 10.37
N ILE A 556 -3.65 0.70 11.58
CA ILE A 556 -2.24 0.46 11.90
C ILE A 556 -2.12 -0.62 12.98
N GLN A 557 -1.53 -1.77 12.64
CA GLN A 557 -1.17 -2.82 13.59
C GLN A 557 0.31 -2.70 13.92
N PHE A 558 0.65 -2.37 15.16
CA PHE A 558 2.01 -2.06 15.57
C PHE A 558 2.47 -2.90 16.75
N GLN A 559 3.69 -3.42 16.65
CA GLN A 559 4.44 -3.97 17.76
C GLN A 559 5.72 -3.15 17.88
N GLY A 560 5.85 -2.42 18.98
CA GLY A 560 7.11 -1.77 19.31
C GLY A 560 8.13 -2.78 19.80
N SER A 561 9.36 -2.29 19.91
CA SER A 561 10.47 -2.95 20.60
C SER A 561 10.90 -2.09 21.79
N THR A 562 12.07 -2.33 22.37
CA THR A 562 12.54 -1.63 23.58
C THR A 562 13.26 -0.30 23.33
N GLY A 563 13.42 0.13 22.07
CA GLY A 563 13.98 1.44 21.73
C GLY A 563 12.91 2.51 21.46
N ALA A 564 13.34 3.68 21.01
CA ALA A 564 12.45 4.82 20.77
C ALA A 564 11.60 4.63 19.50
N ASN A 565 10.38 4.10 19.67
CA ASN A 565 9.41 3.94 18.60
C ASN A 565 8.37 5.07 18.62
N ILE A 566 8.01 5.59 17.44
CA ILE A 566 7.06 6.70 17.30
C ILE A 566 6.00 6.37 16.25
N VAL A 567 4.74 6.62 16.58
CA VAL A 567 3.58 6.52 15.67
C VAL A 567 2.82 7.84 15.76
N GLU A 568 2.93 8.71 14.75
CA GLU A 568 2.48 10.10 14.88
C GLU A 568 1.80 10.73 13.65
N GLY A 569 0.84 11.63 13.87
CA GLY A 569 0.21 12.37 12.76
C GLY A 569 -0.59 11.50 11.78
N ASN A 570 -0.87 10.24 12.10
CA ASN A 570 -1.57 9.34 11.17
C ASN A 570 -3.08 9.61 11.21
N PHE A 571 -3.73 9.60 10.03
CA PHE A 571 -5.17 9.80 9.89
C PHE A 571 -5.84 8.50 9.45
N ILE A 572 -6.78 7.98 10.26
CA ILE A 572 -7.37 6.66 10.08
C ILE A 572 -8.90 6.74 10.12
N TYR A 573 -9.58 6.33 9.04
CA TYR A 573 -11.05 6.36 8.98
C TYR A 573 -11.66 5.25 8.11
N GLY A 574 -12.99 5.16 8.01
CA GLY A 574 -13.67 4.30 7.03
C GLY A 574 -13.36 2.79 7.13
N LEU A 575 -13.14 2.27 8.34
CA LEU A 575 -12.88 0.85 8.59
C LEU A 575 -14.19 0.11 8.88
N SER A 576 -14.45 -1.02 8.20
CA SER A 576 -15.74 -1.72 8.29
C SER A 576 -15.65 -3.25 8.13
N SER A 577 -16.65 -3.95 8.66
CA SER A 577 -16.89 -5.37 8.41
C SER A 577 -18.38 -5.63 8.16
N ALA A 578 -18.68 -6.59 7.28
CA ALA A 578 -20.03 -7.11 7.09
C ALA A 578 -20.45 -8.14 8.16
N SER A 579 -19.51 -8.59 9.00
CA SER A 579 -19.72 -9.72 9.91
C SER A 579 -20.68 -9.40 11.05
N THR A 580 -21.63 -10.29 11.32
CA THR A 580 -22.51 -10.23 12.50
C THR A 580 -21.90 -10.92 13.72
N ASN A 581 -20.67 -11.42 13.61
CA ASN A 581 -19.97 -12.11 14.69
C ASN A 581 -19.47 -11.09 15.73
N SER A 582 -19.89 -11.24 17.00
CA SER A 582 -19.52 -10.32 18.09
C SER A 582 -18.02 -10.33 18.44
N SER A 583 -17.27 -11.35 18.00
CA SER A 583 -15.81 -11.40 18.11
C SER A 583 -15.09 -10.75 16.91
N THR A 584 -15.80 -10.12 15.98
CA THR A 584 -15.19 -9.29 14.92
C THR A 584 -14.61 -8.02 15.52
N GLU A 585 -13.38 -7.68 15.15
CA GLU A 585 -12.66 -6.52 15.68
C GLU A 585 -12.35 -5.49 14.58
N ILE A 586 -12.66 -4.22 14.83
CA ILE A 586 -12.30 -3.07 13.99
C ILE A 586 -11.44 -2.12 14.84
N ASN A 587 -10.22 -1.86 14.39
CA ASN A 587 -9.22 -1.12 15.16
C ASN A 587 -8.67 0.05 14.33
N GLY A 588 -8.61 1.26 14.90
CA GLY A 588 -7.85 2.36 14.30
C GLY A 588 -6.36 2.05 14.39
N ILE A 589 -5.82 2.07 15.61
CA ILE A 589 -4.51 1.53 15.97
C ILE A 589 -4.71 0.31 16.86
N ARG A 590 -4.02 -0.81 16.56
CA ARG A 590 -3.93 -2.00 17.42
C ARG A 590 -2.49 -2.27 17.79
N ILE A 591 -2.24 -2.49 19.07
CA ILE A 591 -0.90 -2.62 19.63
C ILE A 591 -0.66 -4.06 20.08
N ASN A 592 0.55 -4.57 19.88
CA ASN A 592 0.92 -5.96 20.14
C ASN A 592 2.16 -6.06 21.07
N GLY A 593 2.32 -5.10 21.98
CA GLY A 593 3.50 -4.96 22.86
C GLY A 593 4.57 -4.01 22.30
N GLY A 594 5.56 -3.70 23.14
CA GLY A 594 6.67 -2.81 22.83
C GLY A 594 6.85 -1.68 23.84
N SER A 595 7.64 -0.68 23.48
CA SER A 595 7.61 0.67 24.05
C SER A 595 7.65 1.70 22.92
N THR A 596 6.67 2.60 22.93
CA THR A 596 6.27 3.43 21.80
C THR A 596 5.64 4.73 22.31
N THR A 597 5.81 5.83 21.57
CA THR A 597 5.00 7.04 21.76
C THR A 597 4.03 7.22 20.59
N TYR A 598 2.74 7.15 20.88
CA TYR A 598 1.64 7.45 19.97
C TYR A 598 1.21 8.89 20.18
N ARG A 599 1.36 9.77 19.19
CA ARG A 599 1.00 11.18 19.36
C ARG A 599 0.44 11.88 18.13
N ASN A 600 -0.41 12.89 18.31
CA ASN A 600 -1.06 13.61 17.21
C ASN A 600 -1.78 12.69 16.20
N ASN A 601 -2.24 11.47 16.57
CA ASN A 601 -2.97 10.63 15.63
C ASN A 601 -4.46 11.02 15.62
N MET A 602 -5.04 11.10 14.43
CA MET A 602 -6.46 11.39 14.21
C MET A 602 -7.19 10.13 13.74
N ILE A 603 -8.21 9.69 14.48
CA ILE A 603 -8.88 8.39 14.22
C ILE A 603 -10.40 8.58 14.26
N ALA A 604 -11.09 8.32 13.15
CA ALA A 604 -12.54 8.48 13.01
C ALA A 604 -13.20 7.21 12.43
N ILE A 605 -13.72 6.32 13.29
CA ILE A 605 -14.20 4.98 12.88
C ILE A 605 -15.58 4.62 13.44
N GLY A 606 -16.12 3.49 12.98
CA GLY A 606 -17.43 2.97 13.40
C GLY A 606 -18.62 3.53 12.63
N ALA A 607 -18.51 4.75 12.09
CA ALA A 607 -19.44 5.27 11.09
C ALA A 607 -19.54 4.29 9.91
N GLY A 608 -20.77 4.02 9.43
CA GLY A 608 -21.05 2.99 8.42
C GLY A 608 -21.12 1.54 8.92
N THR A 609 -20.62 1.22 10.13
CA THR A 609 -20.70 -0.15 10.69
C THR A 609 -22.01 -0.34 11.48
N SER A 610 -23.00 -0.96 10.84
CA SER A 610 -24.36 -1.22 11.35
C SER A 610 -24.48 -2.38 12.33
N ASN A 611 -23.44 -3.22 12.45
CA ASN A 611 -23.40 -4.36 13.36
C ASN A 611 -22.69 -3.96 14.66
N ALA A 612 -23.04 -4.58 15.78
CA ALA A 612 -22.20 -4.52 16.98
C ALA A 612 -21.00 -5.48 16.84
N CYS A 613 -19.93 -4.98 16.22
CA CYS A 613 -18.58 -5.54 16.29
C CYS A 613 -17.81 -4.89 17.46
N LEU A 614 -16.70 -5.49 17.90
CA LEU A 614 -15.76 -4.83 18.79
C LEU A 614 -15.07 -3.70 18.02
N ILE A 615 -15.26 -2.45 18.44
CA ILE A 615 -14.68 -1.27 17.76
C ILE A 615 -13.80 -0.53 18.76
N SER A 616 -12.50 -0.38 18.44
CA SER A 616 -11.54 0.34 19.27
C SER A 616 -10.78 1.36 18.44
N GLY A 617 -10.87 2.65 18.77
CA GLY A 617 -10.06 3.67 18.10
C GLY A 617 -8.57 3.43 18.30
N ILE A 618 -8.18 3.26 19.56
CA ILE A 618 -6.88 2.73 19.99
C ILE A 618 -7.13 1.49 20.85
N ASN A 619 -6.40 0.41 20.57
CA ASN A 619 -6.49 -0.86 21.28
C ASN A 619 -5.09 -1.30 21.77
N GLU A 620 -4.88 -1.22 23.08
CA GLU A 620 -3.63 -1.49 23.82
C GLU A 620 -3.79 -2.71 24.76
N PRO A 621 -3.80 -3.95 24.22
CA PRO A 621 -3.82 -5.16 25.04
C PRO A 621 -2.47 -5.46 25.72
N LEU A 622 -1.37 -5.00 25.13
CA LEU A 622 0.01 -5.24 25.53
C LEU A 622 0.86 -4.03 25.12
N GLY A 623 1.77 -3.56 25.98
CA GLY A 623 2.48 -2.30 25.75
C GLY A 623 3.34 -1.82 26.93
N THR A 624 4.10 -0.75 26.71
CA THR A 624 4.79 0.09 27.71
C THR A 624 4.91 1.47 27.08
N ASP A 625 3.74 2.05 26.84
CA ASP A 625 3.54 3.05 25.79
C ASP A 625 3.00 4.38 26.33
N ASN A 626 3.29 5.44 25.58
CA ASN A 626 2.84 6.80 25.85
C ASN A 626 1.83 7.24 24.79
N PHE A 627 0.78 7.93 25.20
CA PHE A 627 -0.29 8.46 24.36
C PHE A 627 -0.47 9.93 24.69
N PHE A 628 -0.02 10.80 23.79
CA PHE A 628 -0.02 12.25 23.95
C PHE A 628 -0.75 12.92 22.79
N HIS A 629 -1.67 13.85 23.05
CA HIS A 629 -2.28 14.63 21.97
C HIS A 629 -2.92 13.79 20.84
N ASN A 630 -3.56 12.64 21.12
CA ASN A 630 -4.31 11.91 20.08
C ASN A 630 -5.78 12.36 20.07
N THR A 631 -6.40 12.47 18.90
CA THR A 631 -7.84 12.77 18.76
C THR A 631 -8.56 11.57 18.16
N VAL A 632 -9.43 10.94 18.94
CA VAL A 632 -10.12 9.70 18.59
C VAL A 632 -11.62 9.89 18.68
N PHE A 633 -12.33 9.61 17.59
CA PHE A 633 -13.77 9.67 17.47
C PHE A 633 -14.35 8.34 17.00
N ILE A 634 -15.30 7.82 17.78
CA ILE A 634 -16.09 6.64 17.43
C ILE A 634 -17.54 7.09 17.19
N GLY A 635 -18.10 6.73 16.03
CA GLY A 635 -19.46 7.09 15.63
C GLY A 635 -20.25 5.92 15.06
N GLY A 636 -21.44 6.21 14.55
CA GLY A 636 -22.36 5.23 13.93
C GLY A 636 -23.43 4.68 14.87
N SER A 637 -24.34 3.89 14.31
CA SER A 637 -25.53 3.39 15.01
C SER A 637 -25.73 1.88 14.75
N PRO A 638 -25.37 1.00 15.70
CA PRO A 638 -25.54 -0.43 15.53
C PRO A 638 -27.00 -0.87 15.76
N ASN A 639 -27.53 -1.67 14.83
CA ASN A 639 -28.91 -2.13 14.85
C ASN A 639 -29.11 -3.41 15.69
N THR A 640 -28.09 -4.25 15.81
CA THR A 640 -28.15 -5.54 16.53
C THR A 640 -26.79 -5.95 17.12
N GLY A 641 -26.84 -6.79 18.16
CA GLY A 641 -25.67 -7.45 18.75
C GLY A 641 -25.16 -6.82 20.06
N THR A 642 -24.15 -7.46 20.65
CA THR A 642 -23.72 -7.25 22.05
C THR A 642 -22.29 -6.75 22.22
N ALA A 643 -21.51 -6.58 21.14
CA ALA A 643 -20.10 -6.20 21.25
C ALA A 643 -19.93 -4.72 21.62
N ASN A 644 -18.94 -4.44 22.47
CA ASN A 644 -18.65 -3.10 22.98
C ASN A 644 -17.83 -2.25 22.00
N SER A 645 -17.86 -0.94 22.18
CA SER A 645 -16.95 -0.01 21.51
C SER A 645 -16.22 0.92 22.50
N TYR A 646 -15.03 1.35 22.12
CA TYR A 646 -14.11 2.15 22.93
C TYR A 646 -13.41 3.19 22.04
N ALA A 647 -13.26 4.45 22.48
CA ALA A 647 -12.31 5.34 21.80
C ALA A 647 -10.87 4.92 22.17
N PHE A 648 -10.61 4.74 23.46
CA PHE A 648 -9.38 4.14 23.99
C PHE A 648 -9.69 2.86 24.78
N ASN A 649 -9.02 1.76 24.45
CA ASN A 649 -9.07 0.52 25.23
C ASN A 649 -7.66 0.06 25.62
N SER A 650 -7.30 0.17 26.90
CA SER A 650 -6.14 -0.51 27.47
C SER A 650 -6.59 -1.59 28.46
N THR A 651 -6.04 -2.80 28.32
CA THR A 651 -6.23 -3.89 29.30
C THR A 651 -4.98 -4.15 30.14
N ILE A 652 -3.95 -3.30 30.03
CA ILE A 652 -2.70 -3.41 30.80
C ILE A 652 -2.96 -3.05 32.26
N THR A 653 -2.37 -3.79 33.20
CA THR A 653 -2.52 -3.54 34.64
C THR A 653 -1.25 -3.10 35.37
N ASN A 654 -0.06 -3.48 34.87
CA ASN A 654 1.19 -3.43 35.65
C ASN A 654 2.35 -2.64 35.01
N ASN A 655 2.28 -2.31 33.71
CA ASN A 655 3.42 -1.73 32.99
C ASN A 655 3.43 -0.19 33.11
N THR A 656 4.59 0.43 32.89
CA THR A 656 4.69 1.90 32.83
C THR A 656 4.02 2.41 31.55
N ARG A 657 3.11 3.38 31.70
CA ARG A 657 2.26 3.91 30.62
C ARG A 657 1.75 5.30 30.97
N SER A 658 1.70 6.22 30.00
CA SER A 658 1.16 7.56 30.22
C SER A 658 0.13 7.92 29.17
N TYR A 659 -1.06 8.35 29.61
CA TYR A 659 -2.16 8.78 28.74
C TYR A 659 -2.52 10.22 29.11
N ARG A 660 -2.02 11.20 28.34
CA ARG A 660 -2.24 12.62 28.65
C ARG A 660 -2.56 13.45 27.41
N ASP A 661 -3.32 14.52 27.58
CA ASP A 661 -3.61 15.49 26.53
C ASP A 661 -4.38 14.89 25.33
N ASN A 662 -5.09 13.76 25.50
CA ASN A 662 -5.84 13.12 24.42
C ASN A 662 -7.32 13.52 24.44
N ILE A 663 -7.93 13.52 23.26
CA ILE A 663 -9.38 13.62 23.06
C ILE A 663 -9.92 12.21 22.74
N PHE A 664 -10.82 11.70 23.58
CA PHE A 664 -11.43 10.37 23.45
C PHE A 664 -12.96 10.47 23.40
N VAL A 665 -13.54 10.34 22.20
CA VAL A 665 -14.97 10.54 21.94
C VAL A 665 -15.63 9.26 21.44
N ASN A 666 -16.77 8.87 22.04
CA ASN A 666 -17.61 7.78 21.54
C ASN A 666 -19.10 8.14 21.54
N THR A 667 -19.63 8.44 20.36
CA THR A 667 -21.01 8.85 20.12
C THR A 667 -21.91 7.71 19.60
N ARG A 668 -21.48 6.45 19.71
CA ARG A 668 -22.26 5.32 19.20
C ARG A 668 -23.59 5.19 19.94
N THR A 669 -24.66 5.33 19.16
CA THR A 669 -26.05 5.30 19.63
C THR A 669 -26.70 3.99 19.19
N ASN A 670 -26.99 3.10 20.15
CA ASN A 670 -27.58 1.79 19.89
C ASN A 670 -29.03 1.89 19.38
N ASN A 671 -29.29 1.37 18.19
CA ASN A 671 -30.59 1.33 17.52
C ASN A 671 -31.15 -0.11 17.50
N GLY A 672 -31.13 -0.78 18.66
CA GLY A 672 -31.50 -2.20 18.81
C GLY A 672 -30.34 -3.13 19.20
N ALA A 673 -29.09 -2.65 19.14
CA ALA A 673 -27.96 -3.28 19.80
C ALA A 673 -27.98 -3.09 21.32
N THR A 674 -27.22 -3.92 22.04
CA THR A 674 -27.07 -3.86 23.51
C THR A 674 -25.62 -3.87 23.98
N GLY A 675 -24.65 -3.76 23.07
CA GLY A 675 -23.24 -3.56 23.41
C GLY A 675 -22.99 -2.19 24.03
N LYS A 676 -21.94 -2.07 24.85
CA LYS A 676 -21.65 -0.85 25.63
C LYS A 676 -20.65 0.04 24.88
N ASN A 677 -20.88 1.35 24.89
CA ASN A 677 -20.09 2.32 24.14
C ASN A 677 -19.34 3.26 25.11
N TYR A 678 -18.04 3.08 25.27
CA TYR A 678 -17.19 3.81 26.21
C TYR A 678 -16.31 4.85 25.51
N SER A 679 -15.97 5.95 26.19
CA SER A 679 -14.82 6.75 25.76
C SER A 679 -13.52 6.01 26.09
N VAL A 680 -13.39 5.50 27.32
CA VAL A 680 -12.13 4.98 27.86
C VAL A 680 -12.30 3.66 28.63
N GLN A 681 -11.38 2.72 28.42
CA GLN A 681 -11.13 1.60 29.32
C GLN A 681 -9.65 1.55 29.68
N VAL A 682 -9.35 1.35 30.96
CA VAL A 682 -7.98 1.19 31.48
C VAL A 682 -7.93 -0.02 32.41
N GLY A 683 -6.94 -0.89 32.24
CA GLY A 683 -6.73 -2.03 33.12
C GLY A 683 -6.18 -1.63 34.50
N GLY A 684 -6.67 -2.28 35.55
CA GLY A 684 -6.23 -2.10 36.92
C GLY A 684 -7.18 -2.77 37.91
N THR A 685 -6.74 -2.97 39.16
CA THR A 685 -7.46 -3.76 40.19
C THR A 685 -7.82 -2.99 41.45
N THR A 686 -7.18 -1.83 41.68
CA THR A 686 -7.41 -0.90 42.79
C THR A 686 -7.23 0.54 42.29
N PRO A 687 -7.70 1.57 43.02
CA PRO A 687 -7.26 2.94 42.76
C PRO A 687 -5.73 3.06 42.79
N ASN A 688 -5.18 3.99 42.02
CA ASN A 688 -3.76 4.16 41.72
C ASN A 688 -3.07 2.86 41.22
N PRO A 689 -3.49 2.32 40.05
CA PRO A 689 -2.88 1.13 39.47
C PRO A 689 -1.42 1.37 39.09
N ALA A 690 -0.57 0.37 39.33
CA ALA A 690 0.87 0.48 39.16
C ALA A 690 1.27 0.85 37.72
N GLY A 691 2.22 1.78 37.61
CA GLY A 691 2.78 2.24 36.34
C GLY A 691 1.90 3.18 35.51
N LEU A 692 0.65 3.46 35.92
CA LEU A 692 -0.22 4.40 35.23
C LEU A 692 0.12 5.86 35.58
N THR A 693 0.09 6.72 34.56
CA THR A 693 0.01 8.19 34.71
C THR A 693 -1.02 8.72 33.71
N ILE A 694 -2.25 8.95 34.18
CA ILE A 694 -3.36 9.46 33.38
C ILE A 694 -3.82 10.82 33.92
N ASP A 695 -3.83 11.85 33.06
CA ASP A 695 -4.33 13.21 33.38
C ASP A 695 -4.52 14.07 32.11
N ASN A 696 -5.16 15.24 32.24
CA ASN A 696 -5.33 16.22 31.15
C ASN A 696 -6.00 15.67 29.85
N ASN A 697 -6.90 14.69 29.93
CA ASN A 697 -7.64 14.16 28.77
C ASN A 697 -9.06 14.75 28.69
N VAL A 698 -9.62 14.85 27.48
CA VAL A 698 -11.03 15.22 27.23
C VAL A 698 -11.81 14.00 26.77
N TYR A 699 -12.89 13.70 27.50
CA TYR A 699 -13.77 12.57 27.24
C TYR A 699 -15.16 13.05 26.84
N TYR A 700 -15.76 12.40 25.83
CA TYR A 700 -17.16 12.66 25.48
C TYR A 700 -17.88 11.38 25.07
N VAL A 701 -19.08 11.17 25.61
CA VAL A 701 -20.02 10.14 25.18
C VAL A 701 -21.44 10.68 25.11
N THR A 702 -22.23 10.19 24.16
CA THR A 702 -23.66 10.54 24.04
C THR A 702 -24.43 9.48 23.26
N GLY A 703 -25.72 9.32 23.55
CA GLY A 703 -26.62 8.37 22.92
C GLY A 703 -27.07 7.22 23.83
N SER A 704 -27.65 6.18 23.21
CA SER A 704 -28.14 4.98 23.89
C SER A 704 -27.03 3.92 24.03
N GLY A 705 -26.85 3.41 25.24
CA GLY A 705 -25.85 2.37 25.56
C GLY A 705 -24.44 2.89 25.87
N THR A 706 -24.28 4.22 26.00
CA THR A 706 -23.01 4.83 26.39
C THR A 706 -22.74 4.81 27.89
N PHE A 707 -21.45 4.75 28.23
CA PHE A 707 -20.90 4.94 29.57
C PHE A 707 -19.64 5.80 29.44
N PHE A 708 -19.29 6.61 30.45
CA PHE A 708 -18.04 7.38 30.43
C PHE A 708 -16.85 6.44 30.18
N GLY A 709 -16.72 5.40 31.01
CA GLY A 709 -15.61 4.46 30.90
C GLY A 709 -15.79 3.14 31.65
N SER A 710 -14.76 2.30 31.59
CA SER A 710 -14.71 0.99 32.24
C SER A 710 -13.42 0.82 33.04
N TYR A 711 -13.54 0.47 34.31
CA TYR A 711 -12.40 0.18 35.19
C TYR A 711 -12.70 -1.00 36.10
N ASN A 712 -11.75 -1.94 36.22
CA ASN A 712 -11.87 -3.13 37.08
C ASN A 712 -13.21 -3.89 36.90
N GLY A 713 -13.72 -3.99 35.66
CA GLY A 713 -14.99 -4.63 35.32
C GLY A 713 -16.27 -3.85 35.71
N SER A 714 -16.12 -2.63 36.23
CA SER A 714 -17.24 -1.74 36.60
C SER A 714 -17.50 -0.71 35.50
N ASP A 715 -18.78 -0.51 35.16
CA ASP A 715 -19.21 0.58 34.28
C ASP A 715 -19.25 1.89 35.05
N LEU A 716 -18.65 2.94 34.49
CA LEU A 716 -18.54 4.25 35.12
C LEU A 716 -19.29 5.27 34.27
N ILE A 717 -20.16 6.05 34.90
CA ILE A 717 -21.17 6.88 34.22
C ILE A 717 -20.76 8.34 34.01
N ASN A 718 -19.73 8.82 34.72
CA ASN A 718 -19.19 10.17 34.64
C ASN A 718 -17.73 10.23 35.12
N LEU A 719 -17.06 11.37 34.89
CA LEU A 719 -15.68 11.62 35.27
C LEU A 719 -15.44 11.51 36.80
N SER A 720 -16.39 11.95 37.62
CA SER A 720 -16.23 11.90 39.09
C SER A 720 -16.17 10.47 39.62
N GLY A 721 -16.98 9.56 39.06
CA GLY A 721 -16.90 8.12 39.33
C GLY A 721 -15.58 7.51 38.83
N TRP A 722 -15.10 7.96 37.67
CA TRP A 722 -13.82 7.53 37.10
C TRP A 722 -12.61 7.95 37.94
N GLN A 723 -12.50 9.23 38.30
CA GLN A 723 -11.46 9.75 39.20
C GLN A 723 -11.47 9.00 40.54
N SER A 724 -12.64 8.68 41.08
CA SER A 724 -12.80 7.90 42.32
C SER A 724 -12.35 6.44 42.19
N ALA A 725 -12.58 5.82 41.03
CA ALA A 725 -12.24 4.41 40.78
C ALA A 725 -10.77 4.20 40.39
N VAL A 726 -10.22 5.08 39.55
CA VAL A 726 -8.84 5.04 39.05
C VAL A 726 -7.86 5.72 40.01
N GLY A 727 -8.30 6.74 40.77
CA GLY A 727 -7.48 7.47 41.73
C GLY A 727 -6.49 8.47 41.12
N GLN A 728 -6.65 8.80 39.85
CA GLN A 728 -5.86 9.77 39.06
C GLN A 728 -6.82 10.60 38.16
N ASP A 729 -6.33 11.20 37.08
CA ASP A 729 -7.13 11.88 36.04
C ASP A 729 -7.83 13.18 36.51
N GLY A 730 -7.15 13.98 37.33
CA GLY A 730 -7.73 15.09 38.10
C GLY A 730 -7.98 16.39 37.33
N ALA A 731 -7.17 16.69 36.31
CA ALA A 731 -7.30 17.85 35.42
C ALA A 731 -8.06 17.53 34.12
N SER A 732 -8.46 16.28 33.93
CA SER A 732 -9.27 15.82 32.79
C SER A 732 -10.70 16.37 32.82
N LEU A 733 -11.37 16.35 31.67
CA LEU A 733 -12.67 16.99 31.43
C LEU A 733 -13.67 16.07 30.73
N GLU A 734 -14.96 16.27 31.02
CA GLU A 734 -16.09 15.54 30.42
C GLU A 734 -16.97 16.53 29.64
N SER A 735 -16.71 16.68 28.33
CA SER A 735 -17.47 17.56 27.43
C SER A 735 -17.13 17.34 25.95
N ASP A 736 -18.00 17.80 25.05
CA ASP A 736 -17.79 17.73 23.60
C ASP A 736 -16.62 18.66 23.18
N PRO A 737 -15.54 18.14 22.56
CA PRO A 737 -14.38 18.93 22.13
C PRO A 737 -14.66 19.92 20.99
N GLN A 738 -15.83 19.89 20.33
CA GLN A 738 -16.17 20.72 19.16
C GLN A 738 -15.35 20.38 17.90
N CYS A 739 -15.21 19.10 17.56
CA CYS A 739 -14.64 18.68 16.28
C CYS A 739 -15.51 19.17 15.10
N VAL A 740 -14.88 19.74 14.06
CA VAL A 740 -15.55 20.41 12.92
C VAL A 740 -16.49 19.49 12.12
N GLY A 741 -16.10 18.23 11.87
CA GLY A 741 -16.87 17.34 10.99
C GLY A 741 -16.60 15.85 11.18
N PRO A 742 -16.66 15.30 12.41
CA PRO A 742 -16.20 13.93 12.71
C PRO A 742 -17.01 12.80 12.04
N ASN A 743 -18.22 13.11 11.55
CA ASN A 743 -19.10 12.15 10.86
C ASN A 743 -19.16 12.35 9.33
N ASN A 744 -18.31 13.22 8.76
CA ASN A 744 -18.23 13.43 7.31
C ASN A 744 -17.67 12.20 6.57
N ALA A 745 -17.94 12.08 5.27
CA ALA A 745 -17.45 10.97 4.43
C ALA A 745 -15.91 10.90 4.34
N ILE A 746 -15.26 12.06 4.44
CA ILE A 746 -13.89 12.20 4.93
C ILE A 746 -14.04 12.96 6.25
N PRO A 747 -13.84 12.33 7.43
CA PRO A 747 -14.00 12.98 8.71
C PRO A 747 -13.07 14.18 8.89
N ASP A 748 -13.52 15.17 9.64
CA ASP A 748 -12.70 16.28 10.09
C ASP A 748 -12.67 16.33 11.62
N LEU A 749 -11.47 16.18 12.18
CA LEU A 749 -11.21 16.12 13.63
C LEU A 749 -10.44 17.35 14.16
N HIS A 750 -10.24 18.37 13.33
CA HIS A 750 -9.82 19.70 13.80
C HIS A 750 -10.95 20.35 14.62
N ILE A 751 -10.60 21.38 15.38
CA ILE A 751 -11.45 21.95 16.43
C ILE A 751 -12.01 23.30 15.97
N HIS A 752 -13.29 23.52 16.24
CA HIS A 752 -14.02 24.64 15.67
C HIS A 752 -13.69 25.97 16.37
N LEU A 753 -12.78 26.76 15.77
CA LEU A 753 -12.23 28.04 16.26
C LEU A 753 -13.16 28.94 17.10
N ILE A 754 -14.43 29.09 16.69
CA ILE A 754 -15.40 30.00 17.32
C ILE A 754 -16.45 29.32 18.22
N ASN A 755 -16.46 27.99 18.32
CA ASN A 755 -17.31 27.31 19.29
C ASN A 755 -16.56 27.23 20.63
N PRO A 756 -17.18 27.61 21.76
CA PRO A 756 -16.60 27.36 23.08
C PRO A 756 -16.26 25.88 23.25
N THR A 757 -15.01 25.56 23.57
CA THR A 757 -14.47 24.20 23.68
C THR A 757 -13.78 23.98 25.04
N PRO A 758 -13.79 22.75 25.60
CA PRO A 758 -13.04 22.40 26.80
C PRO A 758 -11.52 22.30 26.58
N ILE A 759 -11.02 22.24 25.33
CA ILE A 759 -9.61 21.87 25.09
C ILE A 759 -8.62 23.02 25.32
N GLU A 760 -9.07 24.26 25.09
CA GLU A 760 -8.27 25.48 25.04
C GLU A 760 -7.50 25.66 26.35
N GLY A 761 -6.17 25.63 26.26
CA GLY A 761 -5.28 25.87 27.39
C GLY A 761 -5.44 24.92 28.59
N SER A 762 -6.08 23.77 28.43
CA SER A 762 -6.38 22.81 29.51
C SER A 762 -5.42 21.61 29.57
N GLY A 763 -4.48 21.53 28.62
CA GLY A 763 -3.41 20.52 28.57
C GLY A 763 -2.15 20.90 29.35
N VAL A 764 -1.12 20.07 29.22
CA VAL A 764 0.19 20.22 29.86
C VAL A 764 1.33 19.93 28.87
N ASP A 765 2.51 20.52 29.05
CA ASP A 765 3.65 20.18 28.20
C ASP A 765 4.14 18.75 28.47
N VAL A 766 4.05 17.91 27.44
CA VAL A 766 4.48 16.50 27.44
C VAL A 766 5.63 16.22 26.47
N GLY A 767 6.35 17.26 26.04
CA GLY A 767 7.52 17.15 25.15
C GLY A 767 7.13 16.96 23.67
N VAL A 768 5.96 17.46 23.27
CA VAL A 768 5.44 17.36 21.90
C VAL A 768 5.50 18.73 21.24
N THR A 769 6.49 18.94 20.36
CA THR A 769 6.78 20.25 19.76
C THR A 769 5.77 20.69 18.71
N TYR A 770 5.18 19.73 17.99
CA TYR A 770 4.29 19.98 16.86
C TYR A 770 2.92 19.31 17.08
N ASP A 771 1.91 19.78 16.36
CA ASP A 771 0.57 19.18 16.24
C ASP A 771 0.48 18.19 15.04
N PHE A 772 -0.73 17.87 14.60
CA PHE A 772 -1.03 17.04 13.43
C PHE A 772 -0.51 17.65 12.11
N ASP A 773 -0.89 18.90 11.84
CA ASP A 773 -0.51 19.62 10.61
C ASP A 773 1.00 19.93 10.57
N GLY A 774 1.61 20.12 11.74
CA GLY A 774 3.01 20.46 11.90
C GLY A 774 3.24 21.93 12.27
N GLN A 775 2.25 22.60 12.85
CA GLN A 775 2.43 23.90 13.49
C GLN A 775 3.11 23.71 14.86
N VAL A 776 3.67 24.78 15.43
CA VAL A 776 4.49 24.68 16.65
C VAL A 776 3.63 24.98 17.88
N ARG A 777 3.44 23.99 18.75
CA ARG A 777 2.54 24.11 19.90
C ARG A 777 2.88 25.26 20.85
N THR A 778 4.15 25.65 20.99
CA THR A 778 4.53 26.80 21.82
C THR A 778 4.13 28.18 21.26
N GLY A 779 3.53 28.23 20.06
CA GLY A 779 2.83 29.41 19.53
C GLY A 779 1.37 29.54 19.97
N PHE A 780 0.83 28.51 20.64
CA PHE A 780 -0.53 28.43 21.17
C PHE A 780 -0.41 28.22 22.69
N THR A 781 -0.90 29.16 23.48
CA THR A 781 -0.62 29.19 24.94
C THR A 781 -1.83 29.66 25.74
N PRO A 782 -2.28 28.91 26.78
CA PRO A 782 -1.67 27.69 27.34
C PRO A 782 -1.78 26.46 26.43
N VAL A 783 -1.29 25.29 26.87
CA VAL A 783 -1.22 24.08 26.02
C VAL A 783 -2.61 23.46 25.82
N ASP A 784 -2.92 23.03 24.60
CA ASP A 784 -4.21 22.41 24.25
C ASP A 784 -4.21 20.88 24.33
N ILE A 785 -5.38 20.34 24.66
CA ILE A 785 -5.69 18.91 24.63
C ILE A 785 -6.05 18.50 23.19
N GLY A 786 -5.48 17.41 22.68
CA GLY A 786 -5.80 16.82 21.36
C GLY A 786 -4.71 16.98 20.29
N ALA A 787 -4.94 16.35 19.13
CA ALA A 787 -4.00 16.31 18.00
C ALA A 787 -3.90 17.63 17.23
N ASP A 788 -4.93 18.46 17.33
CA ASP A 788 -4.99 19.83 16.85
C ASP A 788 -4.46 20.80 17.94
N ALA A 789 -4.08 22.02 17.58
CA ALA A 789 -3.57 23.04 18.49
C ALA A 789 -3.84 24.44 17.91
N GLY A 790 -4.17 25.42 18.75
CA GLY A 790 -4.64 26.71 18.23
C GLY A 790 -4.98 27.71 19.30
N ASN A 791 -5.49 28.87 18.87
CA ASN A 791 -6.17 29.81 19.78
C ASN A 791 -7.67 29.66 19.52
N PHE A 792 -8.29 28.66 20.15
CA PHE A 792 -9.71 28.38 20.07
C PHE A 792 -10.50 29.26 21.05
N THR A 793 -11.82 29.08 21.08
CA THR A 793 -12.68 29.78 22.06
C THR A 793 -12.77 28.96 23.34
N ALA A 794 -12.17 29.40 24.44
CA ALA A 794 -12.30 28.73 25.74
C ALA A 794 -13.76 28.71 26.26
N PHE A 795 -14.11 27.69 27.06
CA PHE A 795 -15.27 27.76 27.95
C PHE A 795 -15.14 28.91 28.97
N SER A 796 -16.24 29.62 29.24
CA SER A 796 -16.30 30.58 30.34
C SER A 796 -16.23 29.87 31.69
N ALA A 797 -15.47 30.42 32.66
CA ALA A 797 -15.47 29.96 34.05
C ALA A 797 -16.85 30.08 34.75
N THR A 798 -17.83 30.75 34.14
CA THR A 798 -19.23 30.81 34.60
C THR A 798 -20.17 29.85 33.84
N MET A 799 -19.65 28.95 33.00
CA MET A 799 -20.45 27.99 32.24
C MET A 799 -20.59 26.65 32.98
N VAL A 800 -21.82 26.19 33.12
CA VAL A 800 -22.17 24.84 33.58
C VAL A 800 -22.06 23.86 32.41
N THR A 801 -21.28 22.79 32.58
CA THR A 801 -20.91 21.88 31.49
C THR A 801 -21.47 20.46 31.63
N ASN A 802 -21.98 20.09 32.80
CA ASN A 802 -22.55 18.75 33.04
C ASN A 802 -23.79 18.80 33.98
N THR A 803 -24.52 17.68 34.03
CA THR A 803 -25.77 17.53 34.81
C THR A 803 -25.56 17.08 36.26
N ASN A 804 -24.31 16.94 36.71
CA ASN A 804 -24.01 16.48 38.06
C ASN A 804 -24.45 17.52 39.11
N ASP A 805 -24.82 17.04 40.30
CA ASP A 805 -25.24 17.87 41.44
C ASP A 805 -24.05 18.54 42.16
N ASN A 806 -22.84 18.00 42.00
CA ASN A 806 -21.61 18.48 42.63
C ASN A 806 -20.38 18.02 41.79
N GLY A 807 -19.19 18.51 42.13
CA GLY A 807 -17.96 18.29 41.35
C GLY A 807 -17.74 19.34 40.25
N GLY A 808 -16.60 19.28 39.56
CA GLY A 808 -16.22 20.26 38.53
C GLY A 808 -17.28 20.41 37.42
N GLY A 809 -17.53 21.64 36.97
CA GLY A 809 -18.48 21.93 35.89
C GLY A 809 -19.97 21.80 36.25
N SER A 810 -20.30 21.28 37.44
CA SER A 810 -21.67 21.25 37.97
C SER A 810 -22.20 22.65 38.28
N LEU A 811 -23.52 22.84 38.20
CA LEU A 811 -24.18 24.11 38.57
C LEU A 811 -23.78 24.60 39.96
N ARG A 812 -23.69 23.68 40.93
CA ARG A 812 -23.31 23.99 42.32
C ARG A 812 -21.86 24.48 42.42
N ASN A 813 -20.94 23.84 41.72
CA ASN A 813 -19.52 24.23 41.69
C ASN A 813 -19.29 25.55 40.96
N VAL A 814 -19.97 25.78 39.84
CA VAL A 814 -19.88 27.03 39.07
C VAL A 814 -20.45 28.20 39.89
N ILE A 815 -21.60 28.04 40.55
CA ILE A 815 -22.15 29.04 41.49
C ILE A 815 -21.21 29.31 42.67
N LEU A 816 -20.58 28.27 43.23
CA LEU A 816 -19.62 28.42 44.33
C LEU A 816 -18.39 29.25 43.92
N SER A 817 -17.83 28.97 42.74
CA SER A 817 -16.64 29.64 42.19
C SER A 817 -16.90 31.04 41.62
N ALA A 818 -18.13 31.34 41.21
CA ALA A 818 -18.50 32.61 40.58
C ALA A 818 -18.31 33.83 41.50
N VAL A 819 -18.06 34.99 40.90
CA VAL A 819 -17.93 36.29 41.59
C VAL A 819 -19.32 36.95 41.71
N SER A 820 -19.53 37.85 42.67
CA SER A 820 -20.78 38.64 42.73
C SER A 820 -20.95 39.44 41.44
N GLY A 821 -22.13 39.34 40.83
CA GLY A 821 -22.46 39.90 39.52
C GLY A 821 -22.18 38.98 38.33
N SER A 822 -21.64 37.78 38.52
CA SER A 822 -21.45 36.82 37.43
C SER A 822 -22.76 36.37 36.79
N THR A 823 -22.76 36.23 35.45
CA THR A 823 -23.79 35.52 34.70
C THR A 823 -23.38 34.06 34.51
N ILE A 824 -24.12 33.16 35.16
CA ILE A 824 -24.03 31.71 34.99
C ILE A 824 -24.79 31.33 33.72
N THR A 825 -24.11 30.62 32.82
CA THR A 825 -24.67 30.08 31.57
C THR A 825 -24.53 28.56 31.54
N PHE A 826 -25.13 27.91 30.54
CA PHE A 826 -25.07 26.45 30.38
C PHE A 826 -24.50 26.12 29.01
N SER A 827 -23.69 25.07 28.93
CA SER A 827 -23.15 24.56 27.67
C SER A 827 -24.30 24.06 26.78
N PRO A 828 -24.26 24.28 25.45
CA PRO A 828 -25.30 23.81 24.52
C PRO A 828 -25.57 22.30 24.59
N VAL A 829 -24.59 21.50 25.03
CA VAL A 829 -24.74 20.04 25.18
C VAL A 829 -25.84 19.64 26.18
N LEU A 830 -26.22 20.54 27.11
CA LEU A 830 -27.26 20.31 28.12
C LEU A 830 -28.68 20.61 27.61
N SER A 831 -28.85 20.86 26.30
CA SER A 831 -30.13 21.23 25.68
C SER A 831 -31.11 20.06 25.62
N GLY A 832 -32.01 19.99 26.61
CA GLY A 832 -33.03 18.95 26.80
C GLY A 832 -32.88 18.22 28.14
N ASP A 833 -31.78 18.46 28.87
CA ASP A 833 -31.41 17.69 30.06
C ASP A 833 -32.09 18.15 31.35
N THR A 834 -31.95 17.31 32.37
CA THR A 834 -32.36 17.58 33.76
C THR A 834 -31.19 17.49 34.72
N ILE A 835 -30.72 18.62 35.24
CA ILE A 835 -29.79 18.69 36.37
C ILE A 835 -30.56 18.27 37.63
N LYS A 836 -30.18 17.14 38.24
CA LYS A 836 -30.94 16.54 39.35
C LYS A 836 -30.20 16.65 40.67
N LEU A 837 -30.69 17.50 41.57
CA LEU A 837 -30.06 17.72 42.88
C LEU A 837 -30.27 16.51 43.82
N THR A 838 -29.25 16.22 44.62
CA THR A 838 -29.25 15.12 45.60
C THR A 838 -28.63 15.50 46.95
N SER A 839 -27.77 16.52 46.98
CA SER A 839 -27.03 17.02 48.14
C SER A 839 -27.77 18.15 48.88
N GLY A 840 -29.08 18.27 48.69
CA GLY A 840 -29.86 19.40 49.19
C GLY A 840 -29.82 20.64 48.30
N GLU A 841 -30.26 21.76 48.83
CA GLU A 841 -30.42 23.01 48.07
C GLU A 841 -29.10 23.73 47.76
N ILE A 842 -29.15 24.67 46.80
CA ILE A 842 -28.04 25.56 46.45
C ILE A 842 -28.30 26.92 47.12
N VAL A 843 -27.46 27.26 48.10
CA VAL A 843 -27.51 28.57 48.79
C VAL A 843 -26.86 29.64 47.91
N ILE A 844 -27.55 30.76 47.72
CA ILE A 844 -27.10 31.92 46.95
C ILE A 844 -26.79 33.06 47.93
N ASN A 845 -25.49 33.34 48.10
CA ASN A 845 -24.91 34.29 49.06
C ASN A 845 -24.07 35.38 48.37
N LYS A 846 -24.42 35.69 47.13
CA LYS A 846 -23.77 36.61 46.20
C LYS A 846 -24.77 36.99 45.11
N ASP A 847 -24.55 38.10 44.42
CA ASP A 847 -25.41 38.52 43.31
C ASP A 847 -25.12 37.65 42.08
N LEU A 848 -26.16 37.16 41.39
CA LEU A 848 -26.01 36.31 40.20
C LEU A 848 -27.13 36.53 39.19
N ILE A 849 -26.80 36.28 37.92
CA ILE A 849 -27.76 35.96 36.87
C ILE A 849 -27.55 34.48 36.51
N ILE A 850 -28.59 33.68 36.40
CA ILE A 850 -28.52 32.28 35.97
C ILE A 850 -29.45 32.11 34.76
N SER A 851 -28.90 32.11 33.54
CA SER A 851 -29.69 32.04 32.30
C SER A 851 -29.51 30.70 31.60
N GLY A 852 -30.61 29.96 31.49
CA GLY A 852 -30.69 28.70 30.75
C GLY A 852 -30.78 28.87 29.22
N PRO A 853 -30.69 27.75 28.47
CA PRO A 853 -30.81 27.70 27.01
C PRO A 853 -32.27 27.70 26.51
N GLY A 854 -33.27 27.88 27.38
CA GLY A 854 -34.69 27.92 27.05
C GLY A 854 -35.57 27.08 28.01
N ILE A 855 -36.83 27.49 28.21
CA ILE A 855 -37.76 26.88 29.18
C ILE A 855 -38.07 25.38 28.96
N MET A 856 -37.92 24.90 27.74
CA MET A 856 -38.05 23.47 27.38
C MET A 856 -36.69 22.77 27.23
N ASN A 857 -35.60 23.53 27.24
CA ASN A 857 -34.25 23.07 26.91
C ASN A 857 -33.39 22.83 28.16
N LEU A 858 -33.87 23.16 29.37
CA LEU A 858 -33.21 22.79 30.61
C LEU A 858 -34.20 22.67 31.77
N THR A 859 -34.03 21.61 32.56
CA THR A 859 -34.68 21.46 33.87
C THR A 859 -33.64 21.42 34.98
N ILE A 860 -33.87 22.15 36.06
CA ILE A 860 -33.24 21.88 37.36
C ILE A 860 -34.30 21.21 38.23
N SER A 861 -33.96 20.06 38.81
CA SER A 861 -34.88 19.18 39.54
C SER A 861 -34.47 19.02 40.99
N GLY A 862 -35.39 19.31 41.91
CA GLY A 862 -35.20 19.05 43.35
C GLY A 862 -35.43 17.58 43.76
N ASN A 863 -35.63 16.68 42.79
CA ASN A 863 -35.75 15.22 42.95
C ASN A 863 -36.83 14.73 43.94
N PHE A 864 -37.80 15.57 44.26
CA PHE A 864 -38.78 15.43 45.35
C PHE A 864 -38.16 15.25 46.75
N THR A 865 -36.85 15.52 46.89
CA THR A 865 -36.06 15.33 48.11
C THR A 865 -35.50 16.63 48.69
N SER A 866 -35.50 17.72 47.92
CA SER A 866 -34.88 18.99 48.33
C SER A 866 -35.49 20.21 47.63
N ARG A 867 -35.29 21.39 48.25
CA ARG A 867 -35.42 22.69 47.59
C ARG A 867 -34.31 22.87 46.55
N ILE A 868 -34.51 23.74 45.56
CA ILE A 868 -33.51 24.01 44.52
C ILE A 868 -32.59 25.17 44.94
N PHE A 869 -33.15 26.36 45.22
CA PHE A 869 -32.37 27.53 45.63
C PHE A 869 -32.87 28.17 46.93
N HIS A 870 -31.94 28.68 47.73
CA HIS A 870 -32.18 29.58 48.86
C HIS A 870 -31.35 30.86 48.68
N LEU A 871 -32.03 31.98 48.40
CA LEU A 871 -31.41 33.30 48.29
C LEU A 871 -31.36 33.99 49.65
N LEU A 872 -30.16 34.25 50.15
CA LEU A 872 -29.94 34.95 51.42
C LEU A 872 -30.28 36.45 51.33
N THR A 873 -30.53 37.04 52.49
CA THR A 873 -30.85 38.48 52.63
C THR A 873 -29.72 39.35 52.08
N GLY A 874 -30.08 40.40 51.31
CA GLY A 874 -29.13 41.40 50.82
C GLY A 874 -28.47 41.09 49.46
N HIS A 875 -28.83 39.99 48.81
CA HIS A 875 -28.33 39.61 47.49
C HIS A 875 -29.40 39.63 46.40
N ASN A 876 -28.99 39.78 45.14
CA ASN A 876 -29.86 39.85 43.97
C ASN A 876 -29.66 38.61 43.09
N LEU A 877 -30.73 37.88 42.78
CA LEU A 877 -30.71 36.72 41.90
C LEU A 877 -31.66 36.91 40.73
N THR A 878 -31.17 36.78 39.50
CA THR A 878 -32.01 36.57 38.32
C THR A 878 -31.95 35.11 37.92
N ILE A 879 -33.10 34.45 37.71
CA ILE A 879 -33.16 33.12 37.09
C ILE A 879 -33.98 33.25 35.80
N ALA A 880 -33.36 32.90 34.68
CA ALA A 880 -33.91 33.13 33.35
C ALA A 880 -33.94 31.88 32.47
N ASN A 881 -34.92 31.79 31.58
CA ASN A 881 -34.94 30.91 30.41
C ASN A 881 -34.73 29.41 30.72
N MET A 882 -35.41 28.89 31.75
CA MET A 882 -35.31 27.47 32.14
C MET A 882 -36.56 26.98 32.90
N SER A 883 -36.51 25.74 33.41
CA SER A 883 -37.54 25.21 34.29
C SER A 883 -36.99 24.68 35.63
N LEU A 884 -37.73 24.94 36.72
CA LEU A 884 -37.45 24.46 38.07
C LEU A 884 -38.56 23.49 38.48
N LYS A 885 -38.24 22.19 38.59
CA LYS A 885 -39.26 21.15 38.72
C LYS A 885 -39.03 20.22 39.88
N ASN A 886 -40.09 19.47 40.23
CA ASN A 886 -40.01 18.29 41.08
C ASN A 886 -39.27 18.56 42.40
N ALA A 887 -39.49 19.71 43.04
CA ALA A 887 -38.75 20.12 44.24
C ALA A 887 -39.62 20.04 45.49
N SER A 888 -39.03 19.72 46.63
CA SER A 888 -39.77 19.43 47.86
C SER A 888 -39.01 19.89 49.11
N ALA A 889 -39.69 20.64 49.98
CA ALA A 889 -39.15 21.08 51.26
C ALA A 889 -40.21 20.96 52.36
N LEU A 890 -39.79 20.77 53.62
CA LEU A 890 -40.72 20.72 54.75
C LEU A 890 -41.33 22.09 55.10
N LEU A 891 -40.61 23.18 54.78
CA LEU A 891 -40.97 24.57 55.07
C LEU A 891 -40.42 25.49 53.98
N ASN A 892 -40.93 26.72 53.93
CA ASN A 892 -40.45 27.86 53.15
C ASN A 892 -40.27 27.62 51.63
N GLY A 893 -41.23 26.95 50.99
CA GLY A 893 -41.32 26.80 49.53
C GLY A 893 -40.54 25.62 48.96
N GLY A 894 -41.16 24.93 48.01
CA GLY A 894 -40.64 23.68 47.45
C GLY A 894 -39.44 23.83 46.52
N ALA A 895 -39.35 24.90 45.72
CA ALA A 895 -38.24 25.15 44.79
C ALA A 895 -37.37 26.35 45.17
N LEU A 896 -37.96 27.43 45.68
CA LEU A 896 -37.26 28.70 45.99
C LEU A 896 -37.62 29.23 47.39
N PHE A 897 -36.61 29.56 48.18
CA PHE A 897 -36.75 30.36 49.41
C PHE A 897 -35.99 31.67 49.22
N VAL A 898 -36.66 32.79 49.45
CA VAL A 898 -36.22 34.11 49.01
C VAL A 898 -36.20 35.08 50.19
N GLU A 899 -35.01 35.50 50.59
CA GLU A 899 -34.79 36.52 51.63
C GLU A 899 -34.14 37.80 51.06
N GLY A 900 -33.52 37.71 49.87
CA GLY A 900 -33.01 38.84 49.08
C GLY A 900 -33.99 39.30 47.97
N ASN A 901 -33.46 39.76 46.84
CA ASN A 901 -34.24 40.21 45.67
C ASN A 901 -34.19 39.17 44.55
N LEU A 902 -35.35 38.72 44.05
CA LEU A 902 -35.45 37.71 42.99
C LEU A 902 -36.11 38.28 41.72
N ILE A 903 -35.47 38.10 40.57
CA ILE A 903 -36.08 38.27 39.25
C ILE A 903 -36.28 36.89 38.64
N LEU A 904 -37.50 36.57 38.21
CA LEU A 904 -37.77 35.40 37.36
C LEU A 904 -38.13 35.85 35.95
N GLU A 905 -37.34 35.45 34.96
CA GLU A 905 -37.56 35.80 33.55
C GLU A 905 -37.83 34.55 32.70
N ASN A 906 -38.99 34.45 32.06
CA ASN A 906 -39.33 33.33 31.16
C ASN A 906 -39.04 31.96 31.80
N MET A 907 -39.88 31.52 32.73
CA MET A 907 -39.63 30.36 33.60
C MET A 907 -40.81 29.39 33.65
N ILE A 908 -40.53 28.11 33.89
CA ILE A 908 -41.53 27.12 34.29
C ILE A 908 -41.22 26.63 35.70
N LEU A 909 -42.19 26.68 36.62
CA LEU A 909 -42.10 26.10 37.97
C LEU A 909 -43.18 25.03 38.11
N GLN A 910 -42.81 23.74 38.07
CA GLN A 910 -43.76 22.63 37.93
C GLN A 910 -43.56 21.52 38.98
N HIS A 911 -44.64 20.98 39.56
CA HIS A 911 -44.60 19.88 40.54
C HIS A 911 -43.70 20.18 41.76
N ASN A 912 -43.82 21.37 42.34
CA ASN A 912 -43.00 21.82 43.49
C ASN A 912 -43.84 21.97 44.77
N PHE A 913 -43.38 21.41 45.89
CA PHE A 913 -44.19 21.18 47.08
C PHE A 913 -43.54 21.69 48.39
N GLU A 914 -44.35 22.31 49.26
CA GLU A 914 -44.03 22.52 50.67
C GLU A 914 -44.83 21.53 51.51
N ASN A 915 -44.16 20.60 52.19
CA ASN A 915 -44.77 19.55 53.01
C ASN A 915 -45.93 18.80 52.30
N GLY A 916 -45.72 18.45 51.02
CA GLY A 916 -46.74 17.81 50.16
C GLY A 916 -47.84 18.74 49.62
N THR A 917 -47.88 20.01 50.03
CA THR A 917 -48.81 21.02 49.50
C THR A 917 -48.19 21.71 48.27
N PRO A 918 -48.89 21.85 47.13
CA PRO A 918 -48.31 22.49 45.94
C PRO A 918 -47.96 23.97 46.17
N LYS A 919 -46.66 24.28 46.28
CA LYS A 919 -46.15 25.61 46.65
C LYS A 919 -44.70 25.78 46.19
N SER A 920 -44.50 26.35 45.00
CA SER A 920 -43.17 26.50 44.40
C SER A 920 -42.19 27.37 45.19
N MET A 921 -42.66 28.37 45.95
CA MET A 921 -41.75 29.32 46.60
C MET A 921 -42.30 29.97 47.88
N THR A 922 -41.41 30.59 48.66
CA THR A 922 -41.74 31.49 49.78
C THR A 922 -40.83 32.71 49.77
N LEU A 923 -41.42 33.89 50.00
CA LEU A 923 -40.73 35.15 50.28
C LEU A 923 -40.83 35.46 51.78
N THR A 924 -39.80 36.08 52.35
CA THR A 924 -39.87 36.74 53.67
C THR A 924 -40.39 38.17 53.54
N GLY A 925 -40.81 38.77 54.66
CA GLY A 925 -41.37 40.13 54.71
C GLY A 925 -40.41 41.28 54.33
N THR A 926 -39.16 40.98 53.96
CA THR A 926 -38.15 41.95 53.51
C THR A 926 -37.63 41.68 52.10
N SER A 927 -38.10 40.60 51.44
CA SER A 927 -37.68 40.22 50.09
C SER A 927 -38.55 40.85 49.00
N MET A 928 -37.96 41.13 47.85
CA MET A 928 -38.66 41.62 46.65
C MET A 928 -38.66 40.56 45.55
N MET A 929 -39.71 40.54 44.74
CA MET A 929 -39.78 39.71 43.54
C MET A 929 -40.25 40.53 42.33
N GLU A 930 -39.56 40.33 41.20
CA GLU A 930 -39.96 40.80 39.88
C GLU A 930 -40.22 39.61 38.95
N ILE A 931 -41.20 39.75 38.06
CA ILE A 931 -41.59 38.75 37.06
C ILE A 931 -41.46 39.40 35.68
N VAL A 932 -40.61 38.83 34.83
CA VAL A 932 -40.33 39.32 33.48
C VAL A 932 -40.75 38.25 32.47
N GLY A 933 -41.51 38.66 31.46
CA GLY A 933 -42.03 37.73 30.44
C GLY A 933 -42.91 36.62 31.02
N ASN A 934 -42.75 35.40 30.52
CA ASN A 934 -43.69 34.29 30.78
C ASN A 934 -43.22 33.38 31.93
N VAL A 935 -43.68 33.63 33.16
CA VAL A 935 -43.44 32.76 34.32
C VAL A 935 -44.67 31.90 34.60
N ASN A 936 -44.61 30.61 34.27
CA ASN A 936 -45.70 29.65 34.42
C ASN A 936 -45.51 28.80 35.69
N ILE A 937 -46.47 28.85 36.62
CA ILE A 937 -46.51 27.98 37.80
C ILE A 937 -47.54 26.88 37.58
N MET A 938 -47.13 25.62 37.72
CA MET A 938 -47.94 24.42 37.45
C MET A 938 -47.77 23.39 38.57
N TYR A 939 -48.79 22.55 38.77
CA TYR A 939 -48.89 21.62 39.89
C TYR A 939 -48.76 20.15 39.48
#